data_AF-A0AAU2CM35-F1
#
_entry.id   AF-A0AAU2CM35-F1
#
_cell.length_a   1.000
_cell.length_b   1.000
_cell.length_c   1.000
_cell.angle_alpha   90.00
_cell.angle_beta   90.00
_cell.angle_gamma   90.00
#
_symmetry.space_group_name_H-M   'P 1'
#
loop_
_entity.id
_entity.type
_entity.pdbx_description
1 polymer ?
#
loop_
_entity_poly.entity_id
_entity_poly.type
_entity_poly.pdbx_seq_one_letter_code
_entity_poly.pdbx_strand_id
1 'polypeptide(L)'
;MSLGEIWAILRRRWYFMVPFTVLSLIGGGYLYVTVPVSYQSQSSVALLDSSAVARLAPTFGNPISNAGGSLIVTADVLIRTLESADAAKELHNRGVTDPYTAGFAPASDSPLLVLGVTGTDRQKVLKETNTLTAFAGEQLNALQAAAKVPPAYAVQTAPVVLPQTPVAKSKSRYQGVAAVIILGVVSAFLLSILMEGVSVVRRRHRVAPRRKQARTPKRVRAGMLSRRLDATAVLTVYLVLAFFIPSNLALPALGGVGTPANVFALLGLMWYLATWLGGRILPAPGTRLVRVTLCLLGVAVLAAYVADAMRESSHEEVLGADRGLIGFLVWVSLVVLTSAAVQERGRLDVLMRRVVVLASVVAAIGFYDFFAATNIADSIHIPGLQTSVAQVSVMDRGAFTRPRATTAQPLEFAGMLAILLPFAIQQAADPVRRHLHVLRRWGPVVLMAGALPLSVSRTSIIGVLLVAVVMVPRWKPARRWAAIGVMTASVAVFKVLVPGLIGTITGLFASFLSNSDSSTQARTVKYSAIVPYLKEHPLFGRGFGTFTPDLYFFTDNQYMLGLAEMGVLGLVALLALFITGIHQGGAIRRLARTEADRELGQAFFASALVALVISATFDSLSFPMFAGMFFLMLGAGGSYLGFVRREAAAAAVPGPRTTPEVRLPQLVESR
;
A
#
# COMPACT_ATOMS: atom_id res chain seq x y z
N MET A 1 22.67 11.37 -11.49
CA MET A 1 23.07 11.18 -12.92
C MET A 1 21.99 11.80 -13.79
N SER A 2 22.34 12.36 -14.95
CA SER A 2 21.33 12.76 -15.95
C SER A 2 20.90 11.56 -16.81
N LEU A 3 19.76 11.68 -17.51
CA LEU A 3 19.32 10.66 -18.47
C LEU A 3 20.35 10.45 -19.59
N GLY A 4 20.96 11.52 -20.10
CA GLY A 4 22.01 11.44 -21.13
C GLY A 4 23.28 10.74 -20.64
N GLU A 5 23.63 10.88 -19.36
CA GLU A 5 24.75 10.13 -18.77
C GLU A 5 24.45 8.64 -18.64
N ILE A 6 23.23 8.28 -18.21
CA ILE A 6 22.78 6.89 -18.16
C ILE A 6 22.88 6.29 -19.57
N TRP A 7 22.31 6.96 -20.57
CA TRP A 7 22.37 6.53 -21.96
C TRP A 7 23.82 6.39 -22.48
N ALA A 8 24.71 7.31 -22.11
CA ALA A 8 26.12 7.22 -22.49
C ALA A 8 26.84 6.02 -21.84
N ILE A 9 26.54 5.71 -20.57
CA ILE A 9 27.09 4.54 -19.88
C ILE A 9 26.58 3.25 -20.54
N LEU A 10 25.28 3.17 -20.81
CA LEU A 10 24.65 2.04 -21.48
C LEU A 10 25.28 1.77 -22.85
N ARG A 11 25.53 2.83 -23.63
CA ARG A 11 26.19 2.71 -24.94
C ARG A 11 27.66 2.29 -24.83
N ARG A 12 28.38 2.81 -23.82
CA ARG A 12 29.80 2.51 -23.61
C ARG A 12 30.04 1.10 -23.09
N ARG A 13 29.07 0.55 -22.34
CA ARG A 13 29.11 -0.78 -21.73
C ARG A 13 28.07 -1.72 -22.39
N TRP A 14 27.83 -1.54 -23.69
CA TRP A 14 26.84 -2.32 -24.45
C TRP A 14 27.09 -3.84 -24.35
N TYR A 15 28.35 -4.26 -24.19
CA TYR A 15 28.78 -5.65 -24.01
C TYR A 15 28.32 -6.30 -22.69
N PHE A 16 27.82 -5.53 -21.72
CA PHE A 16 27.08 -6.09 -20.57
C PHE A 16 25.57 -6.05 -20.81
N MET A 17 25.06 -4.95 -21.39
CA MET A 17 23.63 -4.78 -21.60
C MET A 17 23.05 -5.74 -22.63
N VAL A 18 23.66 -5.83 -23.81
CA VAL A 18 23.12 -6.61 -24.93
C VAL A 18 23.14 -8.11 -24.62
N PRO A 19 24.25 -8.73 -24.17
CA PRO A 19 24.26 -10.17 -23.93
C PRO A 19 23.32 -10.61 -22.80
N PHE A 20 23.25 -9.88 -21.68
CA PHE A 20 22.33 -10.23 -20.58
C PHE A 20 20.86 -9.99 -20.96
N THR A 21 20.56 -8.92 -21.71
CA THR A 21 19.19 -8.70 -22.20
C THR A 21 18.79 -9.79 -23.17
N VAL A 22 19.66 -10.16 -24.12
CA VAL A 22 19.41 -11.26 -25.06
C VAL A 22 19.23 -12.59 -24.31
N LEU A 23 20.09 -12.89 -23.34
CA LEU A 23 19.98 -14.10 -22.52
C LEU A 23 18.67 -14.14 -21.72
N SER A 24 18.22 -12.98 -21.21
CA SER A 24 16.92 -12.87 -20.52
C SER A 24 15.72 -13.03 -21.46
N LEU A 25 15.81 -12.54 -22.70
CA LEU A 25 14.78 -12.74 -23.72
C LEU A 25 14.74 -14.19 -24.18
N ILE A 26 15.89 -14.85 -24.34
CA ILE A 26 15.98 -16.29 -24.63
C ILE A 26 15.41 -17.10 -23.47
N GLY A 27 15.76 -16.78 -22.22
CA GLY A 27 15.21 -17.44 -21.03
C GLY A 27 13.70 -17.24 -20.89
N GLY A 28 13.20 -16.03 -21.15
CA GLY A 28 11.76 -15.73 -21.19
C GLY A 28 11.05 -16.46 -22.34
N GLY A 29 11.64 -16.53 -23.52
CA GLY A 29 11.11 -17.29 -24.66
C GLY A 29 11.10 -18.80 -24.40
N TYR A 30 12.15 -19.33 -23.77
CA TYR A 30 12.22 -20.72 -23.34
C TYR A 30 11.10 -21.02 -22.34
N LEU A 31 10.95 -20.23 -21.27
CA LEU A 31 9.85 -20.36 -20.32
C LEU A 31 8.48 -20.25 -20.98
N TYR A 32 8.34 -19.35 -21.95
CA TYR A 32 7.09 -19.26 -22.70
C TYR A 32 6.82 -20.59 -23.40
N VAL A 33 7.77 -21.20 -24.08
CA VAL A 33 7.56 -22.47 -24.80
C VAL A 33 7.40 -23.67 -23.85
N THR A 34 8.13 -23.72 -22.73
CA THR A 34 8.16 -24.89 -21.84
C THR A 34 7.06 -24.91 -20.78
N VAL A 35 6.57 -23.76 -20.33
CA VAL A 35 5.51 -23.70 -19.31
C VAL A 35 4.15 -23.95 -19.98
N PRO A 36 3.45 -25.05 -19.65
CA PRO A 36 2.17 -25.38 -20.26
C PRO A 36 1.09 -24.34 -19.93
N VAL A 37 0.09 -24.21 -20.81
CA VAL A 37 -1.08 -23.37 -20.53
C VAL A 37 -1.91 -24.05 -19.44
N SER A 38 -2.22 -23.32 -18.38
CA SER A 38 -3.21 -23.77 -17.40
C SER A 38 -4.62 -23.48 -17.92
N TYR A 39 -5.52 -24.42 -17.73
CA TYR A 39 -6.94 -24.33 -18.03
C TYR A 39 -7.72 -24.46 -16.74
N GLN A 40 -8.76 -23.63 -16.59
CA GLN A 40 -9.71 -23.76 -15.48
C GLN A 40 -11.11 -24.03 -16.01
N SER A 41 -11.79 -25.00 -15.40
CA SER A 41 -13.24 -25.21 -15.56
C SER A 41 -13.92 -24.94 -14.22
N GLN A 42 -15.06 -24.25 -14.28
CA GLN A 42 -15.88 -23.91 -13.11
C GLN A 42 -17.29 -24.43 -13.28
N SER A 43 -17.91 -24.78 -12.17
CA SER A 43 -19.33 -25.10 -12.04
C SER A 43 -19.93 -24.33 -10.87
N SER A 44 -21.23 -24.08 -10.93
CA SER A 44 -21.97 -23.43 -9.84
C SER A 44 -23.13 -24.29 -9.38
N VAL A 45 -23.23 -24.49 -8.07
CA VAL A 45 -24.29 -25.26 -7.42
C VAL A 45 -25.01 -24.35 -6.43
N ALA A 46 -26.32 -24.19 -6.59
CA ALA A 46 -27.16 -23.54 -5.59
C ALA A 46 -27.70 -24.56 -4.60
N LEU A 47 -27.75 -24.17 -3.33
CA LEU A 47 -28.54 -24.89 -2.34
C LEU A 47 -29.98 -24.37 -2.36
N LEU A 48 -30.93 -25.29 -2.40
CA LEU A 48 -32.35 -25.03 -2.41
C LEU A 48 -32.98 -25.48 -1.10
N ASP A 49 -33.99 -24.73 -0.66
CA ASP A 49 -34.76 -25.09 0.51
C ASP A 49 -35.43 -26.46 0.36
N SER A 50 -35.64 -27.10 1.51
CA SER A 50 -36.35 -28.37 1.55
C SER A 50 -37.80 -28.23 1.09
N SER A 51 -38.36 -29.32 0.56
CA SER A 51 -39.74 -29.33 0.04
C SER A 51 -40.80 -28.91 1.06
N ALA A 52 -40.58 -29.19 2.35
CA ALA A 52 -41.46 -28.79 3.44
C ALA A 52 -41.35 -27.29 3.75
N VAL A 53 -40.13 -26.74 3.78
CA VAL A 53 -39.88 -25.32 4.06
C VAL A 53 -40.33 -24.45 2.89
N ALA A 54 -40.04 -24.87 1.66
CA ALA A 54 -40.41 -24.14 0.46
C ALA A 54 -41.94 -23.93 0.33
N ARG A 55 -42.78 -24.79 0.94
CA ARG A 55 -44.25 -24.63 0.92
C ARG A 55 -44.78 -23.54 1.86
N LEU A 56 -43.97 -23.10 2.83
CA LEU A 56 -44.34 -22.05 3.77
C LEU A 56 -44.26 -20.67 3.09
N ALA A 57 -44.88 -19.65 3.69
CA ALA A 57 -44.68 -18.26 3.28
C ALA A 57 -43.28 -17.79 3.72
N PRO A 58 -42.55 -16.97 2.93
CA PRO A 58 -42.99 -16.30 1.69
C PRO A 58 -42.75 -17.10 0.39
N THR A 59 -42.25 -18.34 0.47
CA THR A 59 -41.84 -19.14 -0.69
C THR A 59 -42.97 -19.76 -1.50
N PHE A 60 -44.12 -20.09 -0.88
CA PHE A 60 -45.33 -20.64 -1.54
C PHE A 60 -45.07 -21.76 -2.58
N GLY A 61 -44.12 -22.64 -2.30
CA GLY A 61 -43.72 -23.76 -3.15
C GLY A 61 -42.53 -23.49 -4.08
N ASN A 62 -41.94 -22.29 -4.07
CA ASN A 62 -40.75 -21.95 -4.86
C ASN A 62 -39.46 -22.06 -4.00
N PRO A 63 -38.70 -23.17 -4.10
CA PRO A 63 -37.51 -23.41 -3.29
C PRO A 63 -36.31 -22.52 -3.64
N ILE A 64 -36.37 -21.78 -4.74
CA ILE A 64 -35.32 -20.81 -5.16
C ILE A 64 -35.53 -19.45 -4.47
N SER A 65 -36.77 -19.11 -4.10
CA SER A 65 -37.14 -17.76 -3.68
C SER A 65 -36.76 -17.37 -2.24
N ASN A 66 -36.28 -18.31 -1.43
CA ASN A 66 -35.80 -18.07 -0.05
C ASN A 66 -34.38 -18.59 0.15
N ALA A 67 -33.48 -18.11 -0.70
CA ALA A 67 -32.06 -18.45 -0.63
C ALA A 67 -31.33 -17.61 0.43
N GLY A 68 -31.72 -17.70 1.71
CA GLY A 68 -31.20 -16.83 2.78
C GLY A 68 -30.81 -17.56 4.07
N GLY A 69 -29.87 -16.97 4.83
CA GLY A 69 -29.58 -17.30 6.23
C GLY A 69 -29.07 -18.72 6.51
N SER A 70 -29.97 -19.68 6.72
CA SER A 70 -29.65 -21.07 7.10
C SER A 70 -28.96 -21.85 5.98
N LEU A 71 -29.30 -21.57 4.73
CA LEU A 71 -28.65 -22.18 3.56
C LEU A 71 -27.20 -21.70 3.41
N ILE A 72 -26.87 -20.48 3.83
CA ILE A 72 -25.50 -19.96 3.82
C ILE A 72 -24.64 -20.74 4.82
N VAL A 73 -25.18 -21.01 6.02
CA VAL A 73 -24.49 -21.83 7.03
C VAL A 73 -24.27 -23.25 6.51
N THR A 74 -25.28 -23.83 5.85
CA THR A 74 -25.17 -25.18 5.26
C THR A 74 -24.12 -25.22 4.14
N ALA A 75 -24.08 -24.18 3.29
CA ALA A 75 -23.06 -24.03 2.26
C ALA A 75 -21.65 -23.88 2.86
N ASP A 76 -21.47 -23.13 3.94
CA ASP A 76 -20.16 -22.99 4.62
C ASP A 76 -19.66 -24.34 5.17
N VAL A 77 -20.55 -25.11 5.80
CA VAL A 77 -20.22 -26.47 6.27
C VAL A 77 -19.83 -27.38 5.10
N LEU A 78 -20.56 -27.33 3.99
CA LEU A 78 -20.25 -28.12 2.80
C LEU A 78 -18.90 -27.72 2.19
N ILE A 79 -18.61 -26.42 2.07
CA ILE A 79 -17.33 -25.90 1.57
C ILE A 79 -16.17 -26.43 2.43
N ARG A 80 -16.26 -26.28 3.76
CA ARG A 80 -15.23 -26.78 4.69
C ARG A 80 -15.05 -28.29 4.61
N THR A 81 -16.13 -29.02 4.37
CA THR A 81 -16.08 -30.48 4.19
C THR A 81 -15.33 -30.82 2.91
N LEU A 82 -15.61 -30.11 1.81
CA LEU A 82 -14.92 -30.28 0.53
C LEU A 82 -13.45 -29.88 0.58
N GLU A 83 -13.06 -28.92 1.42
CA GLU A 83 -11.66 -28.50 1.62
C GLU A 83 -10.88 -29.38 2.61
N SER A 84 -11.55 -30.34 3.27
CA SER A 84 -10.90 -31.22 4.23
C SER A 84 -9.88 -32.16 3.58
N ALA A 85 -8.85 -32.54 4.32
CA ALA A 85 -7.81 -33.47 3.84
C ALA A 85 -8.39 -34.84 3.47
N ASP A 86 -9.47 -35.28 4.13
CA ASP A 86 -10.12 -36.56 3.84
C ASP A 86 -10.93 -36.49 2.55
N ALA A 87 -11.67 -35.39 2.33
CA ALA A 87 -12.33 -35.14 1.04
C ALA A 87 -11.31 -35.04 -0.10
N ALA A 88 -10.17 -34.39 0.11
CA ALA A 88 -9.09 -34.30 -0.88
C ALA A 88 -8.52 -35.67 -1.24
N LYS A 89 -8.29 -36.55 -0.26
CA LYS A 89 -7.86 -37.95 -0.51
C LYS A 89 -8.89 -38.73 -1.30
N GLU A 90 -10.16 -38.59 -0.95
CA GLU A 90 -11.23 -39.31 -1.65
C GLU A 90 -11.43 -38.82 -3.08
N LEU A 91 -11.41 -37.50 -3.28
CA LEU A 91 -11.41 -36.87 -4.60
C LEU A 91 -10.21 -37.32 -5.44
N HIS A 92 -9.03 -37.43 -4.84
CA HIS A 92 -7.83 -37.96 -5.50
C HIS A 92 -8.03 -39.41 -5.96
N ASN A 93 -8.58 -40.28 -5.10
CA ASN A 93 -8.91 -41.67 -5.44
C ASN A 93 -9.97 -41.76 -6.56
N ARG A 94 -10.86 -40.77 -6.65
CA ARG A 94 -11.87 -40.65 -7.71
C ARG A 94 -11.34 -39.98 -9.00
N GLY A 95 -10.04 -39.68 -9.05
CA GLY A 95 -9.35 -39.17 -10.23
C GLY A 95 -9.32 -37.64 -10.35
N VAL A 96 -9.68 -36.89 -9.31
CA VAL A 96 -9.42 -35.44 -9.21
C VAL A 96 -8.02 -35.23 -8.67
N THR A 97 -7.07 -35.07 -9.58
CA THR A 97 -5.64 -34.97 -9.27
C THR A 97 -5.11 -33.56 -9.41
N ASP A 98 -5.79 -32.70 -10.18
CA ASP A 98 -5.41 -31.30 -10.33
C ASP A 98 -5.97 -30.45 -9.16
N PRO A 99 -5.34 -29.32 -8.83
CA PRO A 99 -5.80 -28.42 -7.78
C PRO A 99 -7.26 -27.97 -7.98
N TYR A 100 -8.06 -28.11 -6.93
CA TYR A 100 -9.44 -27.67 -6.92
C TYR A 100 -9.71 -26.60 -5.85
N THR A 101 -10.79 -25.84 -6.06
CA THR A 101 -11.27 -24.80 -5.15
C THR A 101 -12.77 -24.96 -4.97
N ALA A 102 -13.25 -24.82 -3.73
CA ALA A 102 -14.67 -24.73 -3.42
C ALA A 102 -14.90 -23.45 -2.61
N GLY A 103 -15.90 -22.65 -2.97
CA GLY A 103 -16.16 -21.40 -2.25
C GLY A 103 -17.51 -20.80 -2.60
N PHE A 104 -17.86 -19.70 -1.95
CA PHE A 104 -19.03 -18.92 -2.35
C PHE A 104 -18.79 -18.22 -3.68
N ALA A 105 -19.85 -18.03 -4.46
CA ALA A 105 -19.77 -17.20 -5.64
C ALA A 105 -19.39 -15.75 -5.25
N PRO A 106 -18.39 -15.17 -5.95
CA PRO A 106 -18.01 -13.79 -5.68
C PRO A 106 -19.18 -12.84 -5.98
N ALA A 107 -19.40 -11.88 -5.07
CA ALA A 107 -20.47 -10.87 -5.16
C ALA A 107 -21.92 -11.40 -5.10
N SER A 108 -22.15 -12.57 -4.47
CA SER A 108 -23.51 -13.03 -4.16
C SER A 108 -23.74 -13.17 -2.65
N ASP A 109 -24.81 -12.57 -2.13
CA ASP A 109 -25.33 -12.83 -0.78
C ASP A 109 -26.18 -14.12 -0.72
N SER A 110 -26.14 -14.93 -1.78
CA SER A 110 -26.92 -16.16 -1.97
C SER A 110 -26.08 -17.41 -1.65
N PRO A 111 -26.70 -18.52 -1.23
CA PRO A 111 -26.06 -19.82 -0.97
C PRO A 111 -25.67 -20.54 -2.28
N LEU A 112 -24.85 -19.87 -3.09
CA LEU A 112 -24.36 -20.35 -4.37
C LEU A 112 -22.89 -20.70 -4.24
N LEU A 113 -22.58 -21.98 -4.42
CA LEU A 113 -21.23 -22.51 -4.39
C LEU A 113 -20.62 -22.45 -5.79
N VAL A 114 -19.37 -22.06 -5.87
CA VAL A 114 -18.53 -22.17 -7.07
C VAL A 114 -17.47 -23.22 -6.80
N LEU A 115 -17.41 -24.21 -7.68
CA LEU A 115 -16.43 -25.28 -7.67
C LEU A 115 -15.55 -25.11 -8.90
N GLY A 116 -14.24 -25.21 -8.74
CA GLY A 116 -13.31 -25.00 -9.84
C GLY A 116 -12.15 -25.99 -9.78
N VAL A 117 -11.72 -26.46 -10.95
CA VAL A 117 -10.49 -27.27 -11.09
C VAL A 117 -9.56 -26.59 -12.08
N THR A 118 -8.28 -26.56 -11.76
CA THR A 118 -7.24 -25.90 -12.56
C THR A 118 -6.13 -26.88 -12.91
N GLY A 119 -5.93 -27.18 -14.19
CA GLY A 119 -4.95 -28.17 -14.65
C GLY A 119 -4.37 -27.82 -16.02
N THR A 120 -3.51 -28.67 -16.58
CA THR A 120 -2.84 -28.41 -17.87
C THR A 120 -3.54 -29.07 -19.07
N ASP A 121 -4.41 -30.05 -18.81
CA ASP A 121 -5.15 -30.77 -19.85
C ASP A 121 -6.64 -30.37 -19.81
N ARG A 122 -7.13 -29.87 -20.94
CA ARG A 122 -8.52 -29.38 -21.08
C ARG A 122 -9.56 -30.48 -20.82
N GLN A 123 -9.35 -31.69 -21.35
CA GLN A 123 -10.34 -32.75 -21.19
C GLN A 123 -10.34 -33.31 -19.77
N LYS A 124 -9.14 -33.45 -19.19
CA LYS A 124 -8.96 -33.87 -17.81
C LYS A 124 -9.64 -32.90 -16.84
N VAL A 125 -9.37 -31.60 -16.97
CA VAL A 125 -9.95 -30.55 -16.10
C VAL A 125 -11.48 -30.57 -16.15
N LEU A 126 -12.09 -30.70 -17.33
CA LEU A 126 -13.55 -30.78 -17.43
C LEU A 126 -14.10 -32.03 -16.72
N LYS A 127 -13.44 -33.18 -16.89
CA LYS A 127 -13.83 -34.44 -16.23
C LYS A 127 -13.69 -34.32 -14.71
N GLU A 128 -12.60 -33.74 -14.23
CA GLU A 128 -12.37 -33.53 -12.80
C GLU A 128 -13.39 -32.54 -12.20
N THR A 129 -13.75 -31.46 -12.89
CA THR A 129 -14.81 -30.53 -12.43
C THR A 129 -16.17 -31.24 -12.36
N ASN A 130 -16.49 -32.13 -13.30
CA ASN A 130 -17.71 -32.95 -13.22
C ASN A 130 -17.70 -33.84 -11.97
N THR A 131 -16.59 -34.54 -11.72
CA THR A 131 -16.43 -35.40 -10.54
C THR A 131 -16.56 -34.61 -9.24
N LEU A 132 -15.92 -33.44 -9.16
CA LEU A 132 -16.01 -32.55 -8.00
C LEU A 132 -17.45 -32.06 -7.77
N THR A 133 -18.17 -31.71 -8.83
CA THR A 133 -19.56 -31.26 -8.75
C THR A 133 -20.48 -32.36 -8.23
N ALA A 134 -20.31 -33.60 -8.72
CA ALA A 134 -21.06 -34.76 -8.24
C ALA A 134 -20.73 -35.08 -6.77
N PHE A 135 -19.45 -35.04 -6.42
CA PHE A 135 -18.98 -35.28 -5.06
C PHE A 135 -19.55 -34.27 -4.05
N ALA A 136 -19.68 -33.00 -4.42
CA ALA A 136 -20.33 -31.99 -3.58
C ALA A 136 -21.79 -32.33 -3.25
N GLY A 137 -22.56 -32.83 -4.22
CA GLY A 137 -23.92 -33.30 -3.98
C GLY A 137 -23.98 -34.53 -3.07
N GLU A 138 -23.06 -35.48 -3.26
CA GLU A 138 -22.95 -36.67 -2.40
C GLU A 138 -22.60 -36.30 -0.95
N GLN A 139 -21.65 -35.39 -0.73
CA GLN A 139 -21.26 -34.94 0.61
C GLN A 139 -22.41 -34.22 1.32
N LEU A 140 -23.18 -33.39 0.61
CA LEU A 140 -24.37 -32.78 1.20
C LEU A 140 -25.38 -33.84 1.66
N ASN A 141 -25.63 -34.85 0.83
CA ASN A 141 -26.53 -35.95 1.18
C ASN A 141 -26.00 -36.76 2.37
N ALA A 142 -24.69 -37.02 2.43
CA ALA A 142 -24.05 -37.74 3.53
C ALA A 142 -24.17 -36.98 4.86
N LEU A 143 -23.93 -35.65 4.85
CA LEU A 143 -24.09 -34.80 6.03
C LEU A 143 -25.53 -34.83 6.55
N GLN A 144 -26.52 -34.74 5.65
CA GLN A 144 -27.93 -34.78 6.03
C GLN A 144 -28.38 -36.16 6.51
N ALA A 145 -27.85 -37.24 5.93
CA ALA A 145 -28.12 -38.61 6.37
C ALA A 145 -27.51 -38.89 7.76
N ALA A 146 -26.28 -38.43 8.02
CA ALA A 146 -25.63 -38.53 9.31
C ALA A 146 -26.42 -37.79 10.42
N ALA A 147 -26.99 -36.64 10.08
CA ALA A 147 -27.88 -35.88 10.96
C ALA A 147 -29.32 -36.45 11.05
N LYS A 148 -29.61 -37.55 10.34
CA LYS A 148 -30.93 -38.21 10.29
C LYS A 148 -32.06 -37.26 9.88
N VAL A 149 -31.78 -36.35 8.94
CA VAL A 149 -32.77 -35.39 8.44
C VAL A 149 -33.84 -36.13 7.63
N PRO A 150 -35.14 -35.96 7.93
CA PRO A 150 -36.19 -36.59 7.12
C PRO A 150 -36.20 -36.04 5.69
N PRO A 151 -36.50 -36.85 4.64
CA PRO A 151 -36.42 -36.42 3.24
C PRO A 151 -37.21 -35.15 2.90
N ALA A 152 -38.34 -34.92 3.58
CA ALA A 152 -39.16 -33.73 3.37
C ALA A 152 -38.46 -32.43 3.79
N TYR A 153 -37.52 -32.51 4.74
CA TYR A 153 -36.74 -31.40 5.31
C TYR A 153 -35.30 -31.34 4.79
N ALA A 154 -34.93 -32.20 3.84
CA ALA A 154 -33.59 -32.20 3.26
C ALA A 154 -33.42 -31.03 2.27
N VAL A 155 -32.32 -30.29 2.44
CA VAL A 155 -31.80 -29.29 1.49
C VAL A 155 -31.37 -30.00 0.21
N GLN A 156 -31.67 -29.38 -0.93
CA GLN A 156 -31.38 -29.94 -2.25
C GLN A 156 -30.26 -29.15 -2.93
N THR A 157 -29.46 -29.81 -3.77
CA THR A 157 -28.52 -29.13 -4.68
C THR A 157 -29.14 -28.99 -6.06
N ALA A 158 -29.07 -27.79 -6.65
CA ALA A 158 -29.39 -27.57 -8.05
C ALA A 158 -28.19 -26.98 -8.79
N PRO A 159 -27.70 -27.61 -9.88
CA PRO A 159 -26.66 -27.00 -10.69
C PRO A 159 -27.23 -25.77 -11.39
N VAL A 160 -26.70 -24.58 -11.07
CA VAL A 160 -27.08 -23.32 -11.72
C VAL A 160 -26.27 -23.13 -13.00
N VAL A 161 -24.99 -23.50 -12.93
CA VAL A 161 -24.08 -23.45 -14.07
C VAL A 161 -23.38 -24.79 -14.15
N LEU A 162 -23.66 -25.54 -15.21
CA LEU A 162 -22.96 -26.78 -15.50
C LEU A 162 -21.46 -26.51 -15.72
N PRO A 163 -20.58 -27.49 -15.41
CA PRO A 163 -19.15 -27.40 -15.67
C PRO A 163 -18.84 -26.81 -17.04
N GLN A 164 -18.31 -25.60 -17.05
CA GLN A 164 -18.08 -24.85 -18.28
C GLN A 164 -16.87 -25.40 -19.03
N THR A 165 -16.86 -25.24 -20.36
CA THR A 165 -15.70 -25.60 -21.17
C THR A 165 -14.46 -24.88 -20.65
N PRO A 166 -13.34 -25.57 -20.37
CA PRO A 166 -12.23 -24.93 -19.67
C PRO A 166 -11.64 -23.75 -20.45
N VAL A 167 -11.42 -22.65 -19.73
CA VAL A 167 -10.86 -21.40 -20.24
C VAL A 167 -9.39 -21.33 -19.88
N ALA A 168 -8.57 -20.86 -20.83
CA ALA A 168 -7.13 -20.72 -20.61
C ALA A 168 -6.83 -19.62 -19.58
N LYS A 169 -6.15 -19.99 -18.49
CA LYS A 169 -5.55 -19.10 -17.49
C LYS A 169 -4.04 -18.99 -17.74
N SER A 170 -3.64 -18.06 -18.61
CA SER A 170 -2.24 -17.80 -18.95
C SER A 170 -1.54 -16.77 -18.04
N LYS A 171 -2.24 -16.26 -17.02
CA LYS A 171 -1.74 -15.19 -16.13
C LYS A 171 -0.39 -15.56 -15.49
N SER A 172 -0.29 -16.74 -14.87
CA SER A 172 0.95 -17.21 -14.22
C SER A 172 2.10 -17.43 -15.21
N ARG A 173 1.81 -17.93 -16.42
CA ARG A 173 2.81 -18.09 -17.48
C ARG A 173 3.40 -16.73 -17.93
N TYR A 174 2.55 -15.73 -18.14
CA TYR A 174 3.03 -14.38 -18.45
C TYR A 174 3.79 -13.73 -17.29
N GLN A 175 3.42 -14.04 -16.04
CA GLN A 175 4.15 -13.61 -14.85
C GLN A 175 5.58 -14.12 -14.82
N GLY A 176 5.77 -15.43 -15.00
CA GLY A 176 7.11 -16.04 -15.02
C GLY A 176 7.99 -15.50 -16.14
N VAL A 177 7.44 -15.36 -17.36
CA VAL A 177 8.17 -14.80 -18.51
C VAL A 177 8.57 -13.35 -18.25
N ALA A 178 7.64 -12.51 -17.77
CA ALA A 178 7.93 -11.12 -17.44
C ALA A 178 8.99 -11.01 -16.33
N ALA A 179 8.92 -11.85 -15.29
CA ALA A 179 9.88 -11.84 -14.18
C ALA A 179 11.31 -12.12 -14.66
N VAL A 180 11.53 -13.12 -15.51
CA VAL A 180 12.87 -13.44 -16.04
C VAL A 180 13.43 -12.32 -16.91
N ILE A 181 12.60 -11.73 -17.79
CA ILE A 181 13.02 -10.61 -18.64
C ILE A 181 13.39 -9.40 -17.79
N ILE A 182 12.54 -9.04 -16.82
CA ILE A 182 12.77 -7.90 -15.92
C ILE A 182 14.05 -8.13 -15.11
N LEU A 183 14.22 -9.30 -14.49
CA LEU A 183 15.38 -9.62 -13.68
C LEU A 183 16.68 -9.53 -14.48
N GLY A 184 16.68 -10.05 -15.72
CA GLY A 184 17.84 -10.00 -16.59
C GLY A 184 18.20 -8.58 -17.01
N VAL A 185 17.23 -7.77 -17.44
CA VAL A 185 17.45 -6.36 -17.81
C VAL A 185 17.93 -5.53 -16.63
N VAL A 186 17.33 -5.72 -15.44
CA VAL A 186 17.71 -5.03 -14.20
C VAL A 186 19.14 -5.38 -13.81
N SER A 187 19.50 -6.66 -13.84
CA SER A 187 20.85 -7.14 -13.53
C SER A 187 21.89 -6.57 -14.49
N ALA A 188 21.58 -6.59 -15.79
CA ALA A 188 22.42 -6.01 -16.83
C ALA A 188 22.67 -4.50 -16.60
N PHE A 189 21.61 -3.77 -16.24
CA PHE A 189 21.67 -2.35 -15.94
C PHE A 189 22.57 -2.05 -14.75
N LEU A 190 22.37 -2.77 -13.64
CA LEU A 190 23.15 -2.58 -12.42
C LEU A 190 24.63 -2.95 -12.61
N LEU A 191 24.92 -4.08 -13.28
CA LEU A 191 26.29 -4.51 -13.60
C LEU A 191 27.04 -3.47 -14.46
N SER A 192 26.37 -2.93 -15.48
CA SER A 192 26.94 -1.89 -16.36
C SER A 192 27.37 -0.64 -15.57
N ILE A 193 26.59 -0.27 -14.56
CA ILE A 193 26.84 0.94 -13.75
C ILE A 193 27.84 0.68 -12.63
N LEU A 194 27.79 -0.50 -11.99
CA LEU A 194 28.78 -0.94 -11.02
C LEU A 194 30.18 -0.93 -11.65
N MET A 195 30.32 -1.48 -12.86
CA MET A 195 31.60 -1.54 -13.56
C MET A 195 32.13 -0.14 -13.94
N GLU A 196 31.25 0.78 -14.33
CA GLU A 196 31.63 2.17 -14.54
C GLU A 196 32.05 2.84 -13.22
N GLY A 197 31.32 2.60 -12.12
CA GLY A 197 31.65 3.08 -10.77
C GLY A 197 33.04 2.62 -10.30
N VAL A 198 33.32 1.32 -10.39
CA VAL A 198 34.64 0.74 -10.09
C VAL A 198 35.73 1.34 -10.97
N SER A 199 35.45 1.55 -12.26
CA SER A 199 36.43 2.16 -13.18
C SER A 199 36.73 3.63 -12.85
N VAL A 200 35.76 4.39 -12.35
CA VAL A 200 35.92 5.79 -11.92
C VAL A 200 36.69 5.87 -10.60
N VAL A 201 36.39 5.00 -9.63
CA VAL A 201 37.12 4.92 -8.35
C VAL A 201 38.58 4.50 -8.58
N ARG A 202 38.83 3.48 -9.42
CA ARG A 202 40.19 3.06 -9.80
C ARG A 202 40.97 4.17 -10.52
N ARG A 203 40.33 4.96 -11.38
CA ARG A 203 40.96 6.12 -12.04
C ARG A 203 41.28 7.25 -11.06
N ARG A 204 40.46 7.47 -10.02
CA ARG A 204 40.75 8.44 -8.96
C ARG A 204 41.96 8.03 -8.11
N HIS A 205 42.14 6.74 -7.85
CA HIS A 205 43.32 6.23 -7.13
C HIS A 205 44.61 6.25 -7.95
N ARG A 206 44.53 6.24 -9.30
CA ARG A 206 45.71 6.26 -10.18
C ARG A 206 46.20 7.66 -10.58
N VAL A 207 45.47 8.72 -10.27
CA VAL A 207 45.85 10.09 -10.66
C VAL A 207 46.10 10.94 -9.42
N ALA A 208 47.37 11.24 -9.15
CA ALA A 208 47.81 12.20 -8.13
C ALA A 208 47.14 13.58 -8.35
N PRO A 209 46.93 14.38 -7.28
CA PRO A 209 46.13 15.61 -7.36
C PRO A 209 46.87 16.68 -8.18
N ARG A 210 46.59 16.74 -9.48
CA ARG A 210 47.07 17.84 -10.32
C ARG A 210 46.17 19.06 -10.07
N ARG A 211 46.77 20.11 -9.50
CA ARG A 211 46.17 21.43 -9.19
C ARG A 211 45.37 21.93 -10.41
N LYS A 212 44.03 21.90 -10.34
CA LYS A 212 43.17 22.39 -11.42
C LYS A 212 43.23 23.91 -11.48
N GLN A 213 43.87 24.46 -12.52
CA GLN A 213 43.64 25.83 -12.93
C GLN A 213 42.15 26.03 -13.23
N ALA A 214 41.57 27.08 -12.65
CA ALA A 214 40.18 27.47 -12.85
C ALA A 214 39.97 27.94 -14.30
N ARG A 215 39.48 27.04 -15.16
CA ARG A 215 38.86 27.45 -16.43
C ARG A 215 37.41 27.84 -16.14
N THR A 216 37.05 29.06 -16.51
CA THR A 216 35.70 29.60 -16.48
C THR A 216 34.73 28.69 -17.27
N PRO A 217 33.58 28.29 -16.70
CA PRO A 217 32.67 27.40 -17.41
C PRO A 217 31.93 28.20 -18.50
N LYS A 218 32.21 27.88 -19.77
CA LYS A 218 31.34 28.26 -20.90
C LYS A 218 29.93 27.72 -20.62
N ARG A 219 28.94 28.61 -20.52
CA ARG A 219 27.51 28.27 -20.44
C ARG A 219 27.05 27.66 -21.77
N VAL A 220 27.29 26.37 -21.95
CA VAL A 220 26.60 25.59 -23.00
C VAL A 220 25.17 25.39 -22.52
N ARG A 221 24.18 25.76 -23.34
CA ARG A 221 22.75 25.49 -23.07
C ARG A 221 22.58 23.98 -22.93
N ALA A 222 22.51 23.52 -21.70
CA ALA A 222 22.28 22.13 -21.33
C ALA A 222 20.90 21.67 -21.83
N GLY A 223 20.87 20.87 -22.89
CA GLY A 223 19.65 20.21 -23.38
C GLY A 223 18.98 19.38 -22.30
N MET A 224 17.68 19.07 -22.44
CA MET A 224 16.85 18.39 -21.44
C MET A 224 17.49 17.09 -20.89
N LEU A 225 18.23 16.36 -21.74
CA LEU A 225 18.95 15.12 -21.40
C LEU A 225 20.22 15.32 -20.54
N SER A 226 20.74 16.54 -20.43
CA SER A 226 21.96 16.86 -19.67
C SER A 226 21.67 17.38 -18.25
N ARG A 227 20.40 17.70 -17.93
CA ARG A 227 20.01 18.06 -16.56
C ARG A 227 20.15 16.85 -15.64
N ARG A 228 20.84 17.02 -14.52
CA ARG A 228 20.94 15.97 -13.48
C ARG A 228 19.53 15.64 -13.02
N LEU A 229 19.14 14.36 -13.08
CA LEU A 229 17.90 13.90 -12.46
C LEU A 229 17.98 14.23 -10.97
N ASP A 230 16.94 14.91 -10.48
CA ASP A 230 16.79 15.26 -9.08
C ASP A 230 15.81 14.27 -8.43
N ALA A 231 16.13 13.80 -7.23
CA ALA A 231 15.29 12.88 -6.47
C ALA A 231 13.88 13.44 -6.27
N THR A 232 13.76 14.74 -6.09
CA THR A 232 12.47 15.44 -5.98
C THR A 232 11.64 15.32 -7.25
N ALA A 233 12.27 15.34 -8.42
CA ALA A 233 11.56 15.18 -9.70
C ALA A 233 11.04 13.75 -9.85
N VAL A 234 11.85 12.74 -9.52
CA VAL A 234 11.43 11.33 -9.49
C VAL A 234 10.26 11.16 -8.53
N LEU A 235 10.40 11.62 -7.28
CA LEU A 235 9.33 11.53 -6.29
C LEU A 235 8.06 12.31 -6.72
N THR A 236 8.20 13.41 -7.45
CA THR A 236 7.02 14.14 -7.96
C THR A 236 6.27 13.34 -9.02
N VAL A 237 6.97 12.65 -9.92
CA VAL A 237 6.33 11.76 -10.89
C VAL A 237 5.65 10.60 -10.17
N TYR A 238 6.30 10.02 -9.15
CA TYR A 238 5.67 9.02 -8.28
C TYR A 238 4.37 9.54 -7.66
N LEU A 239 4.37 10.76 -7.10
CA LEU A 239 3.15 11.35 -6.52
C LEU A 239 2.04 11.53 -7.54
N VAL A 240 2.36 12.01 -8.75
CA VAL A 240 1.36 12.19 -9.82
C VAL A 240 0.75 10.84 -10.21
N LEU A 241 1.56 9.81 -10.38
CA LEU A 241 1.09 8.46 -10.67
C LEU A 241 0.26 7.90 -9.51
N ALA A 242 0.71 8.08 -8.26
CA ALA A 242 0.04 7.57 -7.08
C ALA A 242 -1.31 8.25 -6.84
N PHE A 243 -1.44 9.56 -7.05
CA PHE A 243 -2.67 10.30 -6.76
C PHE A 243 -3.69 10.29 -7.91
N PHE A 244 -3.27 10.13 -9.17
CA PHE A 244 -4.18 10.27 -10.32
C PHE A 244 -4.43 9.00 -11.11
N ILE A 245 -3.65 7.93 -10.89
CA ILE A 245 -4.00 6.61 -11.39
C ILE A 245 -4.71 5.86 -10.27
N PRO A 246 -5.91 5.31 -10.50
CA PRO A 246 -6.61 4.53 -9.49
C PRO A 246 -5.72 3.46 -8.85
N SER A 247 -5.61 3.44 -7.52
CA SER A 247 -4.69 2.52 -6.81
C SER A 247 -5.12 1.05 -6.84
N ASN A 248 -6.33 0.76 -7.34
CA ASN A 248 -6.80 -0.60 -7.64
C ASN A 248 -6.35 -1.12 -9.01
N LEU A 249 -5.86 -0.26 -9.91
CA LEU A 249 -5.35 -0.66 -11.21
C LEU A 249 -3.88 -1.08 -11.12
N ALA A 250 -3.60 -2.31 -11.53
CA ALA A 250 -2.26 -2.86 -11.53
C ALA A 250 -1.98 -3.69 -12.77
N LEU A 251 -0.68 -3.93 -13.00
CA LEU A 251 -0.25 -4.86 -14.05
C LEU A 251 -0.72 -6.28 -13.68
N PRO A 252 -1.36 -7.03 -14.59
CA PRO A 252 -1.84 -8.38 -14.34
C PRO A 252 -0.73 -9.30 -13.82
N ALA A 253 0.50 -9.04 -14.24
CA ALA A 253 1.66 -9.84 -13.87
C ALA A 253 2.15 -9.63 -12.42
N LEU A 254 1.82 -8.51 -11.77
CA LEU A 254 2.41 -8.15 -10.47
C LEU A 254 1.35 -8.07 -9.34
N GLY A 255 0.10 -8.42 -9.64
CA GLY A 255 -1.01 -8.37 -8.68
C GLY A 255 -1.21 -6.96 -8.11
N GLY A 256 -1.75 -6.85 -6.89
CA GLY A 256 -2.03 -5.56 -6.22
C GLY A 256 -0.80 -4.68 -6.00
N VAL A 257 0.40 -5.25 -6.00
CA VAL A 257 1.66 -4.50 -5.85
C VAL A 257 2.09 -3.84 -7.17
N GLY A 258 1.59 -4.33 -8.30
CA GLY A 258 1.93 -3.89 -9.66
C GLY A 258 1.37 -2.56 -10.12
N THR A 259 1.01 -1.64 -9.21
CA THR A 259 0.47 -0.34 -9.61
C THR A 259 1.52 0.46 -10.38
N PRO A 260 1.13 1.31 -11.35
CA PRO A 260 2.10 2.11 -12.11
C PRO A 260 3.00 2.99 -11.22
N ALA A 261 2.46 3.49 -10.10
CA ALA A 261 3.23 4.24 -9.12
C ALA A 261 4.31 3.37 -8.45
N ASN A 262 3.97 2.15 -8.03
CA ASN A 262 4.91 1.22 -7.42
C ASN A 262 6.01 0.79 -8.39
N VAL A 263 5.66 0.47 -9.63
CA VAL A 263 6.64 0.16 -10.69
C VAL A 263 7.58 1.33 -10.90
N PHE A 264 7.05 2.56 -10.95
CA PHE A 264 7.88 3.75 -11.09
C PHE A 264 8.79 3.99 -9.86
N ALA A 265 8.32 3.70 -8.65
CA ALA A 265 9.14 3.74 -7.45
C ALA A 265 10.33 2.75 -7.55
N LEU A 266 10.12 1.53 -8.05
CA LEU A 266 11.20 0.56 -8.25
C LEU A 266 12.24 1.06 -9.27
N LEU A 267 11.80 1.69 -10.36
CA LEU A 267 12.72 2.36 -11.31
C LEU A 267 13.51 3.49 -10.63
N GLY A 268 12.86 4.24 -9.73
CA GLY A 268 13.52 5.23 -8.89
C GLY A 268 14.58 4.62 -7.96
N LEU A 269 14.32 3.45 -7.37
CA LEU A 269 15.29 2.72 -6.56
C LEU A 269 16.50 2.28 -7.38
N MET A 270 16.26 1.73 -8.58
CA MET A 270 17.35 1.36 -9.51
C MET A 270 18.19 2.57 -9.88
N TRP A 271 17.55 3.71 -10.19
CA TRP A 271 18.25 4.96 -10.44
C TRP A 271 19.09 5.40 -9.23
N TYR A 272 18.55 5.30 -8.02
CA TYR A 272 19.29 5.62 -6.80
C TYR A 272 20.52 4.70 -6.63
N LEU A 273 20.33 3.38 -6.70
CA LEU A 273 21.41 2.40 -6.57
C LEU A 273 22.51 2.65 -7.60
N ALA A 274 22.13 2.92 -8.85
CA ALA A 274 23.06 3.32 -9.90
C ALA A 274 23.89 4.57 -9.54
N THR A 275 23.24 5.61 -9.01
CA THR A 275 23.94 6.84 -8.63
C THR A 275 24.81 6.69 -7.37
N TRP A 276 24.39 5.83 -6.44
CA TRP A 276 25.09 5.53 -5.20
C TRP A 276 26.33 4.66 -5.47
N LEU A 277 26.18 3.52 -6.17
CA LEU A 277 27.29 2.65 -6.58
C LEU A 277 28.28 3.35 -7.51
N GLY A 278 27.80 4.30 -8.31
CA GLY A 278 28.64 5.18 -9.13
C GLY A 278 29.46 6.21 -8.32
N GLY A 279 29.32 6.26 -6.98
CA GLY A 279 30.02 7.20 -6.11
C GLY A 279 29.62 8.66 -6.28
N ARG A 280 28.42 8.92 -6.83
CA ARG A 280 27.95 10.27 -7.19
C ARG A 280 27.02 10.89 -6.16
N ILE A 281 26.37 10.06 -5.34
CA ILE A 281 25.53 10.48 -4.22
C ILE A 281 26.00 9.72 -2.98
N LEU A 282 26.29 10.44 -1.90
CA LEU A 282 26.43 9.84 -0.58
C LEU A 282 25.15 10.09 0.22
N PRO A 283 24.64 9.11 0.99
CA PRO A 283 23.51 9.33 1.87
C PRO A 283 23.77 10.53 2.79
N ALA A 284 22.79 11.43 2.91
CA ALA A 284 22.93 12.61 3.75
C ALA A 284 23.27 12.21 5.21
N PRO A 285 24.27 12.86 5.84
CA PRO A 285 24.59 12.62 7.24
C PRO A 285 23.37 12.86 8.15
N GLY A 286 23.17 12.00 9.15
CA GLY A 286 22.08 12.14 10.12
C GLY A 286 20.72 11.55 9.71
N THR A 287 20.59 10.96 8.52
CA THR A 287 19.32 10.35 8.05
C THR A 287 19.25 8.82 8.22
N ARG A 288 20.17 8.24 9.02
CA ARG A 288 20.34 6.77 9.15
C ARG A 288 19.20 6.07 9.89
N LEU A 289 18.53 6.74 10.83
CA LEU A 289 17.54 6.12 11.73
C LEU A 289 16.39 5.44 10.97
N VAL A 290 15.78 6.13 10.01
CA VAL A 290 14.67 5.57 9.21
C VAL A 290 15.12 4.33 8.46
N ARG A 291 16.31 4.39 7.83
CA ARG A 291 16.85 3.27 7.05
C ARG A 291 17.14 2.05 7.93
N VAL A 292 17.68 2.25 9.13
CA VAL A 292 17.94 1.15 10.08
C VAL A 292 16.63 0.51 10.53
N THR A 293 15.61 1.31 10.81
CA THR A 293 14.28 0.80 11.18
C THR A 293 13.63 0.04 10.02
N LEU A 294 13.85 0.49 8.79
CA LEU A 294 13.40 -0.23 7.61
C LEU A 294 14.19 -1.53 7.38
N CYS A 295 15.48 -1.58 7.72
CA CYS A 295 16.24 -2.83 7.73
C CYS A 295 15.68 -3.81 8.76
N LEU A 296 15.21 -3.35 9.93
CA LEU A 296 14.52 -4.21 10.90
C LEU A 296 13.25 -4.83 10.30
N LEU A 297 12.43 -4.04 9.58
CA LEU A 297 11.30 -4.59 8.83
C LEU A 297 11.77 -5.56 7.74
N GLY A 298 12.85 -5.25 7.02
CA GLY A 298 13.40 -6.15 6.01
C GLY A 298 13.85 -7.48 6.57
N VAL A 299 14.46 -7.51 7.76
CA VAL A 299 14.78 -8.75 8.47
C VAL A 299 13.52 -9.54 8.80
N ALA A 300 12.46 -8.87 9.28
CA ALA A 300 11.18 -9.54 9.55
C ALA A 300 10.56 -10.13 8.28
N VAL A 301 10.53 -9.36 7.18
CA VAL A 301 10.01 -9.81 5.88
C VAL A 301 10.81 -10.99 5.33
N LEU A 302 12.14 -10.93 5.36
CA LEU A 302 12.99 -12.02 4.87
C LEU A 302 12.88 -13.27 5.76
N ALA A 303 12.80 -13.10 7.07
CA ALA A 303 12.60 -14.23 7.99
C ALA A 303 11.22 -14.89 7.76
N ALA A 304 10.17 -14.09 7.56
CA ALA A 304 8.84 -14.59 7.20
C ALA A 304 8.85 -15.30 5.84
N TYR A 305 9.57 -14.77 4.85
CA TYR A 305 9.71 -15.40 3.52
C TYR A 305 10.44 -16.75 3.61
N VAL A 306 11.50 -16.84 4.40
CA VAL A 306 12.19 -18.12 4.67
C VAL A 306 11.27 -19.09 5.42
N ALA A 307 10.50 -18.60 6.41
CA ALA A 307 9.55 -19.42 7.13
C ALA A 307 8.45 -19.98 6.23
N ASP A 308 7.96 -19.20 5.25
CA ASP A 308 7.03 -19.65 4.23
C ASP A 308 7.66 -20.72 3.32
N ALA A 309 8.89 -20.49 2.85
CA ALA A 309 9.60 -21.46 2.01
C ALA A 309 9.94 -22.78 2.71
N MET A 310 10.04 -22.78 4.05
CA MET A 310 10.24 -23.98 4.86
C MET A 310 8.95 -24.75 5.12
N ARG A 311 7.80 -24.16 4.82
CA ARG A 311 6.48 -24.79 4.92
C ARG A 311 6.07 -25.37 3.57
N GLU A 312 5.24 -26.40 3.58
CA GLU A 312 4.53 -26.87 2.38
C GLU A 312 3.41 -25.87 2.01
N SER A 313 3.82 -24.66 1.63
CA SER A 313 2.90 -23.57 1.28
C SER A 313 2.25 -23.82 -0.08
N SER A 314 1.00 -23.37 -0.22
CA SER A 314 0.31 -23.47 -1.51
C SER A 314 0.98 -22.57 -2.56
N HIS A 315 0.80 -22.89 -3.85
CA HIS A 315 1.37 -22.09 -4.93
C HIS A 315 0.93 -20.61 -4.88
N GLU A 316 -0.30 -20.34 -4.46
CA GLU A 316 -0.83 -18.98 -4.32
C GLU A 316 -0.20 -18.22 -3.15
N GLU A 317 0.16 -18.92 -2.07
CA GLU A 317 0.89 -18.32 -0.94
C GLU A 317 2.29 -17.90 -1.38
N VAL A 318 3.01 -18.76 -2.09
CA VAL A 318 4.35 -18.44 -2.61
C VAL A 318 4.30 -17.22 -3.55
N LEU A 319 3.31 -17.17 -4.44
CA LEU A 319 3.09 -15.99 -5.30
C LEU A 319 2.73 -14.73 -4.48
N GLY A 320 2.00 -14.89 -3.38
CA GLY A 320 1.72 -13.83 -2.41
C GLY A 320 2.99 -13.31 -1.75
N ALA A 321 3.85 -14.21 -1.28
CA ALA A 321 5.13 -13.90 -0.66
C ALA A 321 6.07 -13.15 -1.62
N ASP A 322 6.16 -13.58 -2.87
CA ASP A 322 6.94 -12.92 -3.93
C ASP A 322 6.45 -11.49 -4.18
N ARG A 323 5.12 -11.29 -4.27
CA ARG A 323 4.52 -9.94 -4.39
C ARG A 323 4.82 -9.11 -3.15
N GLY A 324 4.78 -9.71 -1.96
CA GLY A 324 5.17 -9.09 -0.69
C GLY A 324 6.59 -8.53 -0.75
N LEU A 325 7.57 -9.31 -1.22
CA LEU A 325 8.95 -8.83 -1.40
C LEU A 325 9.03 -7.62 -2.35
N ILE A 326 8.31 -7.65 -3.47
CA ILE A 326 8.25 -6.52 -4.41
C ILE A 326 7.65 -5.28 -3.71
N GLY A 327 6.59 -5.46 -2.93
CA GLY A 327 5.94 -4.39 -2.15
C GLY A 327 6.88 -3.78 -1.12
N PHE A 328 7.65 -4.63 -0.42
CA PHE A 328 8.68 -4.17 0.50
C PHE A 328 9.76 -3.33 -0.22
N LEU A 329 10.21 -3.75 -1.40
CA LEU A 329 11.19 -2.98 -2.19
C LEU A 329 10.65 -1.62 -2.65
N VAL A 330 9.35 -1.49 -2.90
CA VAL A 330 8.69 -0.20 -3.16
C VAL A 330 8.84 0.71 -1.93
N TRP A 331 8.57 0.20 -0.73
CA TRP A 331 8.71 0.96 0.51
C TRP A 331 10.16 1.38 0.77
N VAL A 332 11.12 0.48 0.50
CA VAL A 332 12.56 0.78 0.49
C VAL A 332 12.89 1.91 -0.47
N SER A 333 12.34 1.88 -1.68
CA SER A 333 12.53 2.96 -2.66
C SER A 333 12.11 4.31 -2.09
N LEU A 334 10.89 4.41 -1.57
CA LEU A 334 10.33 5.67 -1.10
C LEU A 334 11.14 6.24 0.06
N VAL A 335 11.53 5.40 1.03
CA VAL A 335 12.37 5.81 2.15
C VAL A 335 13.76 6.23 1.69
N VAL A 336 14.39 5.48 0.80
CA VAL A 336 15.76 5.78 0.35
C VAL A 336 15.80 7.03 -0.51
N LEU A 337 14.86 7.19 -1.45
CA LEU A 337 14.78 8.38 -2.29
C LEU A 337 14.53 9.64 -1.46
N THR A 338 13.63 9.60 -0.48
CA THR A 338 13.33 10.76 0.38
C THR A 338 14.43 11.04 1.41
N SER A 339 15.00 10.00 2.05
CA SER A 339 15.97 10.14 3.15
C SER A 339 17.43 10.29 2.72
N ALA A 340 17.82 9.67 1.59
CA ALA A 340 19.20 9.56 1.17
C ALA A 340 19.49 10.26 -0.17
N ALA A 341 18.51 10.40 -1.06
CA ALA A 341 18.71 11.02 -2.37
C ALA A 341 18.44 12.53 -2.37
N VAL A 342 17.51 13.03 -1.54
CA VAL A 342 17.25 14.48 -1.39
C VAL A 342 18.32 15.12 -0.50
N GLN A 343 19.17 15.96 -1.10
CA GLN A 343 20.32 16.57 -0.41
C GLN A 343 20.06 18.01 0.04
N GLU A 344 19.04 18.66 -0.51
CA GLU A 344 18.72 20.08 -0.27
C GLU A 344 17.35 20.22 0.40
N ARG A 345 17.29 21.04 1.46
CA ARG A 345 16.05 21.29 2.21
C ARG A 345 14.96 21.93 1.35
N GLY A 346 15.30 22.97 0.58
CA GLY A 346 14.33 23.68 -0.26
C GLY A 346 13.67 22.79 -1.32
N ARG A 347 14.37 21.74 -1.78
CA ARG A 347 13.82 20.74 -2.68
C ARG A 347 12.81 19.83 -1.98
N LEU A 348 13.10 19.42 -0.75
CA LEU A 348 12.16 18.66 0.07
C LEU A 348 10.91 19.49 0.41
N ASP A 349 11.08 20.77 0.72
CA ASP A 349 9.95 21.68 0.93
C ASP A 349 9.03 21.70 -0.28
N VAL A 350 9.59 21.85 -1.50
CA VAL A 350 8.83 21.79 -2.76
C VAL A 350 8.08 20.47 -2.91
N LEU A 351 8.70 19.33 -2.56
CA LEU A 351 8.02 18.03 -2.56
C LEU A 351 6.80 18.04 -1.63
N MET A 352 6.96 18.51 -0.39
CA MET A 352 5.87 18.61 0.59
C MET A 352 4.76 19.55 0.12
N ARG A 353 5.09 20.64 -0.58
CA ARG A 353 4.06 21.51 -1.21
C ARG A 353 3.27 20.74 -2.25
N ARG A 354 3.95 19.96 -3.09
CA ARG A 354 3.31 19.15 -4.14
C ARG A 354 2.41 18.09 -3.54
N VAL A 355 2.84 17.39 -2.48
CA VAL A 355 1.98 16.41 -1.79
C VAL A 355 0.67 17.04 -1.34
N VAL A 356 0.71 18.18 -0.64
CA VAL A 356 -0.52 18.83 -0.15
C VAL A 356 -1.42 19.30 -1.29
N VAL A 357 -0.84 19.88 -2.36
CA VAL A 357 -1.63 20.30 -3.53
C VAL A 357 -2.28 19.10 -4.21
N LEU A 358 -1.53 18.04 -4.49
CA LEU A 358 -2.05 16.84 -5.14
C LEU A 358 -3.12 16.14 -4.28
N ALA A 359 -2.87 16.00 -2.99
CA ALA A 359 -3.86 15.45 -2.05
C ALA A 359 -5.12 16.31 -1.96
N SER A 360 -5.02 17.64 -2.09
CA SER A 360 -6.20 18.51 -2.13
C SER A 360 -7.03 18.33 -3.40
N VAL A 361 -6.40 18.00 -4.53
CA VAL A 361 -7.13 17.64 -5.76
C VAL A 361 -7.85 16.30 -5.57
N VAL A 362 -7.20 15.30 -4.98
CA VAL A 362 -7.86 14.02 -4.66
C VAL A 362 -9.00 14.20 -3.67
N ALA A 363 -8.84 15.07 -2.67
CA ALA A 363 -9.93 15.44 -1.77
C ALA A 363 -11.11 16.09 -2.51
N ALA A 364 -10.84 16.99 -3.47
CA ALA A 364 -11.87 17.60 -4.30
C ALA A 364 -12.60 16.59 -5.20
N ILE A 365 -11.89 15.58 -5.74
CA ILE A 365 -12.52 14.45 -6.44
C ILE A 365 -13.43 13.69 -5.46
N GLY A 366 -13.01 13.48 -4.21
CA GLY A 366 -13.87 12.86 -3.20
C GLY A 366 -15.14 13.66 -2.87
N PHE A 367 -15.10 14.99 -2.92
CA PHE A 367 -16.33 15.80 -2.82
C PHE A 367 -17.24 15.56 -4.01
N TYR A 368 -16.69 15.53 -5.21
CA TYR A 368 -17.46 15.19 -6.41
C TYR A 368 -18.10 13.81 -6.26
N ASP A 369 -17.33 12.79 -5.86
CA ASP A 369 -17.85 11.43 -5.74
C ASP A 369 -19.03 11.33 -4.76
N PHE A 370 -18.93 12.04 -3.63
CA PHE A 370 -19.98 12.08 -2.62
C PHE A 370 -21.26 12.75 -3.13
N PHE A 371 -21.15 13.93 -3.74
CA PHE A 371 -22.33 14.70 -4.19
C PHE A 371 -22.93 14.20 -5.50
N ALA A 372 -22.11 13.68 -6.41
CA ALA A 372 -22.54 13.12 -7.68
C ALA A 372 -23.05 11.67 -7.55
N ALA A 373 -22.87 11.05 -6.38
CA ALA A 373 -23.18 9.64 -6.14
C ALA A 373 -22.60 8.68 -7.20
N THR A 374 -21.46 9.05 -7.79
CA THR A 374 -20.74 8.30 -8.82
C THR A 374 -19.25 8.35 -8.48
N ASN A 375 -18.47 7.32 -8.86
CA ASN A 375 -17.02 7.37 -8.64
C ASN A 375 -16.29 7.65 -9.96
N ILE A 376 -15.52 8.74 -10.01
CA ILE A 376 -14.71 9.07 -11.20
C ILE A 376 -13.76 7.93 -11.57
N ALA A 377 -13.20 7.22 -10.58
CA ALA A 377 -12.24 6.15 -10.81
C ALA A 377 -12.83 4.98 -11.62
N ASP A 378 -14.14 4.75 -11.56
CA ASP A 378 -14.80 3.69 -12.32
C ASP A 378 -14.84 3.99 -13.82
N SER A 379 -14.69 5.26 -14.22
CA SER A 379 -14.61 5.66 -15.63
C SER A 379 -13.20 5.49 -16.23
N ILE A 380 -12.16 5.39 -15.38
CA ILE A 380 -10.76 5.40 -15.82
C ILE A 380 -10.34 3.97 -16.19
N HIS A 381 -10.35 3.69 -17.49
CA HIS A 381 -9.87 2.43 -18.05
C HIS A 381 -8.55 2.66 -18.79
N ILE A 382 -7.45 2.08 -18.27
CA ILE A 382 -6.13 2.16 -18.91
C ILE A 382 -5.83 0.81 -19.56
N PRO A 383 -5.69 0.74 -20.90
CA PRO A 383 -5.35 -0.51 -21.58
C PRO A 383 -4.11 -1.18 -20.98
N GLY A 384 -4.20 -2.48 -20.68
CA GLY A 384 -3.12 -3.28 -20.10
C GLY A 384 -3.05 -3.30 -18.56
N LEU A 385 -3.86 -2.48 -17.87
CA LEU A 385 -4.05 -2.58 -16.42
C LEU A 385 -5.37 -3.31 -16.10
N GLN A 386 -5.38 -4.05 -15.01
CA GLN A 386 -6.56 -4.74 -14.50
C GLN A 386 -6.80 -4.35 -13.04
N THR A 387 -8.05 -4.49 -12.61
CA THR A 387 -8.41 -4.34 -11.20
C THR A 387 -7.81 -5.49 -10.40
N SER A 388 -6.89 -5.14 -9.49
CA SER A 388 -6.17 -6.11 -8.65
C SER A 388 -6.78 -6.32 -7.27
N VAL A 389 -7.86 -5.59 -6.96
CA VAL A 389 -8.66 -5.75 -5.75
C VAL A 389 -10.06 -6.12 -6.22
N ALA A 390 -10.69 -7.10 -5.57
CA ALA A 390 -12.09 -7.42 -5.81
C ALA A 390 -12.90 -6.12 -5.79
N GLN A 391 -13.67 -5.86 -6.84
CA GLN A 391 -14.55 -4.69 -6.89
C GLN A 391 -15.54 -4.83 -5.75
N VAL A 392 -15.33 -4.06 -4.69
CA VAL A 392 -16.40 -3.82 -3.73
C VAL A 392 -17.36 -2.90 -4.47
N SER A 393 -18.55 -3.41 -4.79
CA SER A 393 -19.66 -2.61 -5.31
C SER A 393 -19.82 -1.35 -4.47
N VAL A 394 -20.37 -0.29 -5.06
CA VAL A 394 -20.67 0.99 -4.39
C VAL A 394 -21.14 0.71 -2.97
N MET A 395 -20.26 0.94 -1.99
CA MET A 395 -20.52 0.60 -0.60
C MET A 395 -21.43 1.67 -0.04
N ASP A 396 -22.73 1.49 -0.22
CA ASP A 396 -23.73 2.31 0.47
C ASP A 396 -23.62 2.06 1.97
N ARG A 397 -23.53 3.14 2.75
CA ARG A 397 -23.60 3.06 4.22
C ARG A 397 -24.72 3.96 4.72
N GLY A 398 -25.88 3.35 4.93
CA GLY A 398 -27.13 4.09 5.08
C GLY A 398 -27.54 4.69 3.75
N ALA A 399 -27.87 5.99 3.72
CA ALA A 399 -28.32 6.70 2.52
C ALA A 399 -27.19 7.37 1.71
N PHE A 400 -25.91 7.15 2.07
CA PHE A 400 -24.77 7.85 1.47
C PHE A 400 -23.81 6.90 0.77
N THR A 401 -23.40 7.30 -0.45
CA THR A 401 -22.30 6.70 -1.20
C THR A 401 -20.97 7.15 -0.59
N ARG A 402 -20.07 6.20 -0.33
CA ARG A 402 -18.77 6.52 0.29
C ARG A 402 -17.75 6.92 -0.79
N PRO A 403 -17.20 8.15 -0.75
CA PRO A 403 -16.23 8.57 -1.74
C PRO A 403 -14.93 7.78 -1.61
N ARG A 404 -14.42 7.30 -2.75
CA ARG A 404 -13.12 6.64 -2.88
C ARG A 404 -12.11 7.48 -3.66
N ALA A 405 -12.56 8.46 -4.45
CA ALA A 405 -11.71 9.18 -5.38
C ALA A 405 -10.86 8.19 -6.21
N THR A 406 -9.58 8.48 -6.38
CA THR A 406 -8.60 7.61 -7.06
C THR A 406 -8.03 6.50 -6.16
N THR A 407 -8.54 6.32 -4.94
CA THR A 407 -8.10 5.23 -4.06
C THR A 407 -8.82 3.92 -4.36
N ALA A 408 -8.31 2.82 -3.83
CA ALA A 408 -8.84 1.48 -4.02
C ALA A 408 -10.11 1.26 -3.19
N GLN A 409 -10.23 1.95 -2.05
CA GLN A 409 -11.38 1.87 -1.15
C GLN A 409 -11.54 3.17 -0.34
N PRO A 410 -12.76 3.51 0.13
CA PRO A 410 -12.99 4.70 0.94
C PRO A 410 -12.17 4.78 2.25
N LEU A 411 -11.73 3.65 2.79
CA LEU A 411 -10.84 3.62 3.97
C LEU A 411 -9.43 4.09 3.64
N GLU A 412 -8.90 3.73 2.47
CA GLU A 412 -7.61 4.22 1.97
C GLU A 412 -7.67 5.74 1.77
N PHE A 413 -8.74 6.24 1.12
CA PHE A 413 -8.99 7.68 0.96
C PHE A 413 -8.98 8.43 2.31
N ALA A 414 -9.77 7.95 3.27
CA ALA A 414 -9.85 8.54 4.59
C ALA A 414 -8.50 8.51 5.33
N GLY A 415 -7.84 7.35 5.36
CA GLY A 415 -6.56 7.20 6.05
C GLY A 415 -5.46 8.08 5.46
N MET A 416 -5.38 8.15 4.14
CA MET A 416 -4.42 8.98 3.42
C MET A 416 -4.64 10.48 3.72
N LEU A 417 -5.88 10.97 3.63
CA LEU A 417 -6.16 12.36 3.96
C LEU A 417 -5.85 12.69 5.42
N ALA A 418 -6.13 11.77 6.35
CA ALA A 418 -5.88 11.96 7.78
C ALA A 418 -4.38 12.10 8.09
N ILE A 419 -3.50 11.29 7.48
CA ILE A 419 -2.04 11.40 7.69
C ILE A 419 -1.43 12.62 7.00
N LEU A 420 -2.09 13.16 5.95
CA LEU A 420 -1.60 14.33 5.20
C LEU A 420 -2.15 15.68 5.73
N LEU A 421 -3.30 15.67 6.40
CA LEU A 421 -3.95 16.86 6.96
C LEU A 421 -3.03 17.72 7.86
N PRO A 422 -2.18 17.16 8.76
CA PRO A 422 -1.26 17.95 9.57
C PRO A 422 -0.33 18.84 8.75
N PHE A 423 0.12 18.37 7.58
CA PHE A 423 1.00 19.13 6.69
C PHE A 423 0.24 20.23 5.94
N ALA A 424 -1.02 20.01 5.59
CA ALA A 424 -1.85 21.07 5.02
C ALA A 424 -2.06 22.22 6.02
N ILE A 425 -2.34 21.89 7.28
CA ILE A 425 -2.49 22.86 8.37
C ILE A 425 -1.17 23.61 8.62
N GLN A 426 -0.04 22.90 8.65
CA GLN A 426 1.27 23.51 8.82
C GLN A 426 1.62 24.46 7.67
N GLN A 427 1.38 24.06 6.41
CA GLN A 427 1.65 24.90 5.24
C GLN A 427 0.71 26.11 5.15
N ALA A 428 -0.53 26.00 5.62
CA ALA A 428 -1.46 27.14 5.69
C ALA A 428 -0.96 28.21 6.67
N ALA A 429 -0.34 27.80 7.77
CA ALA A 429 0.17 28.68 8.82
C ALA A 429 1.60 29.20 8.56
N ASP A 430 2.33 28.63 7.60
CA ASP A 430 3.70 29.00 7.26
C ASP A 430 3.84 30.52 6.93
N PRO A 431 4.69 31.27 7.67
CA PRO A 431 4.94 32.69 7.42
C PRO A 431 5.39 33.00 5.98
N VAL A 432 6.14 32.10 5.34
CA VAL A 432 6.65 32.28 3.97
C VAL A 432 5.50 32.43 2.97
N ARG A 433 4.31 31.92 3.30
CA ARG A 433 3.12 31.97 2.45
C ARG A 433 2.15 33.10 2.76
N ARG A 434 2.47 34.00 3.71
CA ARG A 434 1.56 35.11 4.05
C ARG A 434 1.21 36.02 2.87
N HIS A 435 2.09 36.11 1.87
CA HIS A 435 1.85 36.88 0.64
C HIS A 435 0.78 36.26 -0.28
N LEU A 436 0.43 34.98 -0.10
CA LEU A 436 -0.58 34.30 -0.91
C LEU A 436 -1.97 34.58 -0.36
N HIS A 437 -2.96 34.66 -1.28
CA HIS A 437 -4.37 34.83 -0.93
C HIS A 437 -4.86 33.75 0.05
N VAL A 438 -5.77 34.12 0.96
CA VAL A 438 -6.29 33.27 2.05
C VAL A 438 -6.84 31.95 1.50
N LEU A 439 -7.58 31.99 0.38
CA LEU A 439 -8.13 30.79 -0.27
C LEU A 439 -7.04 29.81 -0.73
N ARG A 440 -5.89 30.29 -1.24
CA ARG A 440 -4.81 29.41 -1.69
C ARG A 440 -4.04 28.77 -0.53
N ARG A 441 -4.07 29.41 0.65
CA ARG A 441 -3.43 28.90 1.86
C ARG A 441 -4.30 27.89 2.59
N TRP A 442 -5.59 28.20 2.76
CA TRP A 442 -6.52 27.41 3.54
C TRP A 442 -7.38 26.46 2.71
N GLY A 443 -7.49 26.65 1.40
CA GLY A 443 -8.22 25.77 0.48
C GLY A 443 -7.85 24.29 0.64
N PRO A 444 -6.55 23.91 0.66
CA PRO A 444 -6.16 22.51 0.92
C PRO A 444 -6.64 21.98 2.27
N VAL A 445 -6.64 22.80 3.32
CA VAL A 445 -7.13 22.40 4.65
C VAL A 445 -8.65 22.16 4.61
N VAL A 446 -9.40 23.07 3.99
CA VAL A 446 -10.86 22.95 3.85
C VAL A 446 -11.22 21.71 3.04
N LEU A 447 -10.54 21.47 1.91
CA LEU A 447 -10.79 20.30 1.08
C LEU A 447 -10.45 19.00 1.83
N MET A 448 -9.27 18.90 2.42
CA MET A 448 -8.86 17.65 3.08
C MET A 448 -9.64 17.39 4.37
N ALA A 449 -9.80 18.40 5.23
CA ALA A 449 -10.55 18.25 6.48
C ALA A 449 -12.05 18.06 6.23
N GLY A 450 -12.61 18.70 5.20
CA GLY A 450 -14.01 18.59 4.85
C GLY A 450 -14.36 17.26 4.17
N ALA A 451 -13.46 16.68 3.38
CA ALA A 451 -13.68 15.36 2.76
C ALA A 451 -13.65 14.21 3.77
N LEU A 452 -12.97 14.36 4.91
CA LEU A 452 -12.84 13.31 5.93
C LEU A 452 -14.20 12.89 6.51
N PRO A 453 -15.07 13.78 7.01
CA PRO A 453 -16.43 13.42 7.43
C PRO A 453 -17.28 12.79 6.32
N LEU A 454 -17.12 13.24 5.07
CA LEU A 454 -17.89 12.74 3.92
C LEU A 454 -17.59 11.28 3.57
N SER A 455 -16.43 10.74 4.00
CA SER A 455 -16.12 9.31 3.84
C SER A 455 -17.00 8.37 4.69
N VAL A 456 -17.85 8.94 5.58
CA VAL A 456 -18.77 8.24 6.50
C VAL A 456 -18.07 7.06 7.21
N SER A 457 -16.88 7.33 7.74
CA SER A 457 -16.00 6.32 8.34
C SER A 457 -15.60 6.68 9.76
N ARG A 458 -15.64 5.72 10.69
CA ARG A 458 -15.09 5.88 12.05
C ARG A 458 -13.61 6.27 12.00
N THR A 459 -12.86 5.67 11.07
CA THR A 459 -11.42 5.91 10.87
C THR A 459 -11.11 7.37 10.53
N SER A 460 -11.94 8.01 9.69
CA SER A 460 -11.71 9.40 9.30
C SER A 460 -11.92 10.36 10.48
N ILE A 461 -12.97 10.12 11.27
CA ILE A 461 -13.29 10.92 12.46
C ILE A 461 -12.22 10.75 13.54
N ILE A 462 -11.77 9.51 13.80
CA ILE A 462 -10.64 9.24 14.70
C ILE A 462 -9.39 9.97 14.22
N GLY A 463 -9.10 9.93 12.91
CA GLY A 463 -7.97 10.65 12.31
C GLY A 463 -8.04 12.16 12.56
N VAL A 464 -9.17 12.82 12.25
CA VAL A 464 -9.36 14.26 12.49
C VAL A 464 -9.21 14.60 13.98
N LEU A 465 -9.82 13.81 14.86
CA LEU A 465 -9.75 14.02 16.30
C LEU A 465 -8.31 13.91 16.82
N LEU A 466 -7.55 12.92 16.36
CA LEU A 466 -6.13 12.79 16.71
C LEU A 466 -5.30 13.97 16.21
N VAL A 467 -5.53 14.44 14.99
CA VAL A 467 -4.85 15.66 14.48
C VAL A 467 -5.17 16.85 15.38
N ALA A 468 -6.44 17.03 15.77
CA ALA A 468 -6.84 18.11 16.66
C ALA A 468 -6.20 17.99 18.04
N VAL A 469 -6.28 16.82 18.69
CA VAL A 469 -5.71 16.54 20.02
C VAL A 469 -4.20 16.75 20.04
N VAL A 470 -3.51 16.41 18.96
CA VAL A 470 -2.05 16.55 18.88
C VAL A 470 -1.62 17.98 18.55
N MET A 471 -2.29 18.65 17.62
CA MET A 471 -1.85 19.97 17.13
C MET A 471 -2.38 21.14 17.96
N VAL A 472 -3.68 21.14 18.28
CA VAL A 472 -4.38 22.30 18.87
C VAL A 472 -3.86 22.69 20.26
N PRO A 473 -3.58 21.77 21.20
CA PRO A 473 -3.06 22.13 22.51
C PRO A 473 -1.68 22.78 22.49
N ARG A 474 -0.92 22.58 21.40
CA ARG A 474 0.45 23.10 21.24
C ARG A 474 0.50 24.49 20.62
N TRP A 475 -0.64 25.06 20.22
CA TRP A 475 -0.73 26.40 19.66
C TRP A 475 -0.90 27.46 20.76
N LYS A 476 -0.52 28.70 20.44
CA LYS A 476 -0.75 29.86 21.31
C LYS A 476 -2.26 30.02 21.58
N PRO A 477 -2.66 30.52 22.77
CA PRO A 477 -4.07 30.56 23.18
C PRO A 477 -5.01 31.17 22.14
N ALA A 478 -4.63 32.29 21.51
CA ALA A 478 -5.45 32.94 20.48
C ALA A 478 -5.75 32.02 19.28
N ARG A 479 -4.73 31.33 18.75
CA ARG A 479 -4.90 30.38 17.64
C ARG A 479 -5.64 29.11 18.07
N ARG A 480 -5.42 28.66 19.31
CA ARG A 480 -6.10 27.49 19.88
C ARG A 480 -7.61 27.71 19.96
N TRP A 481 -8.05 28.83 20.54
CA TRP A 481 -9.48 29.14 20.66
C TRP A 481 -10.13 29.41 19.30
N ALA A 482 -9.42 30.10 18.39
CA ALA A 482 -9.89 30.27 17.01
C ALA A 482 -10.10 28.92 16.31
N ALA A 483 -9.16 27.98 16.46
CA ALA A 483 -9.28 26.65 15.88
C ALA A 483 -10.44 25.84 16.47
N ILE A 484 -10.65 25.90 17.79
CA ILE A 484 -11.79 25.25 18.46
C ILE A 484 -13.11 25.84 17.95
N GLY A 485 -13.18 27.17 17.82
CA GLY A 485 -14.32 27.87 17.24
C GLY A 485 -14.60 27.42 15.79
N VAL A 486 -13.57 27.37 14.94
CA VAL A 486 -13.69 26.91 13.56
C VAL A 486 -14.12 25.44 13.49
N MET A 487 -13.56 24.55 14.29
CA MET A 487 -13.97 23.13 14.31
C MET A 487 -15.44 22.98 14.73
N THR A 488 -15.86 23.70 15.77
CA THR A 488 -17.25 23.68 16.27
C THR A 488 -18.23 24.25 15.24
N ALA A 489 -17.89 25.40 14.64
CA ALA A 489 -18.66 25.98 13.55
C ALA A 489 -18.71 25.03 12.33
N SER A 490 -17.61 24.34 12.02
CA SER A 490 -17.57 23.38 10.91
C SER A 490 -18.57 22.23 11.12
N VAL A 491 -18.69 21.71 12.35
CA VAL A 491 -19.70 20.69 12.68
C VAL A 491 -21.12 21.24 12.45
N ALA A 492 -21.39 22.48 12.86
CA ALA A 492 -22.69 23.11 12.60
C ALA A 492 -22.96 23.28 11.09
N VAL A 493 -21.95 23.70 10.32
CA VAL A 493 -22.05 23.83 8.85
C VAL A 493 -22.32 22.47 8.21
N PHE A 494 -21.63 21.41 8.61
CA PHE A 494 -21.89 20.06 8.10
C PHE A 494 -23.30 19.56 8.44
N LYS A 495 -23.83 19.90 9.61
CA LYS A 495 -25.22 19.59 9.99
C LYS A 495 -26.23 20.18 9.00
N VAL A 496 -25.96 21.38 8.50
CA VAL A 496 -26.84 22.11 7.57
C VAL A 496 -26.64 21.67 6.13
N LEU A 497 -25.38 21.54 5.68
CA LEU A 497 -25.04 21.19 4.29
C LEU A 497 -25.38 19.75 3.94
N VAL A 498 -25.24 18.82 4.89
CA VAL A 498 -25.51 17.39 4.66
C VAL A 498 -26.40 16.87 5.80
N PRO A 499 -27.73 17.08 5.70
CA PRO A 499 -28.68 16.58 6.68
C PRO A 499 -28.54 15.07 6.85
N GLY A 500 -28.54 14.59 8.10
CA GLY A 500 -28.41 13.17 8.42
C GLY A 500 -26.97 12.66 8.59
N LEU A 501 -25.94 13.33 8.06
CA LEU A 501 -24.54 12.87 8.15
C LEU A 501 -24.06 12.70 9.61
N ILE A 502 -24.34 13.69 10.46
CA ILE A 502 -23.96 13.63 11.89
C ILE A 502 -24.73 12.52 12.61
N GLY A 503 -26.01 12.33 12.27
CA GLY A 503 -26.81 11.22 12.81
C GLY A 503 -26.21 9.87 12.43
N THR A 504 -25.79 9.70 11.17
CA THR A 504 -25.10 8.50 10.71
C THR A 504 -23.79 8.30 11.44
N ILE A 505 -22.93 9.32 11.54
CA ILE A 505 -21.63 9.21 12.23
C ILE A 505 -21.82 8.88 13.72
N THR A 506 -22.72 9.58 14.41
CA THR A 506 -22.99 9.33 15.84
C THR A 506 -23.59 7.94 16.05
N GLY A 507 -24.48 7.48 15.17
CA GLY A 507 -24.99 6.11 15.15
C GLY A 507 -23.87 5.08 14.98
N LEU A 508 -22.90 5.32 14.10
CA LEU A 508 -21.74 4.42 13.92
C LEU A 508 -20.88 4.28 15.18
N PHE A 509 -20.75 5.35 15.97
CA PHE A 509 -20.03 5.30 17.25
C PHE A 509 -20.90 4.72 18.37
N ALA A 510 -22.19 5.02 18.41
CA ALA A 510 -23.12 4.45 19.38
C ALA A 510 -23.20 2.93 19.26
N SER A 511 -23.42 2.41 18.03
CA SER A 511 -23.46 0.97 17.76
C SER A 511 -22.13 0.25 18.03
N PHE A 512 -21.01 0.98 17.93
CA PHE A 512 -19.69 0.48 18.32
C PHE A 512 -19.57 0.34 19.83
N LEU A 513 -19.97 1.37 20.59
CA LEU A 513 -19.90 1.37 22.06
C LEU A 513 -20.88 0.37 22.69
N SER A 514 -22.03 0.14 22.07
CA SER A 514 -23.03 -0.85 22.51
C SER A 514 -22.75 -2.29 22.04
N ASN A 515 -21.65 -2.52 21.31
CA ASN A 515 -21.25 -3.81 20.75
C ASN A 515 -22.37 -4.53 19.95
N SER A 516 -23.29 -3.75 19.37
CA SER A 516 -24.50 -4.22 18.70
C SER A 516 -24.42 -4.14 17.17
N ASP A 517 -23.27 -3.71 16.62
CA ASP A 517 -22.99 -3.67 15.18
C ASP A 517 -22.39 -5.00 14.71
N SER A 518 -22.91 -5.53 13.59
CA SER A 518 -22.37 -6.73 12.91
C SER A 518 -20.89 -6.55 12.56
N SER A 519 -20.45 -5.32 12.27
CA SER A 519 -19.04 -4.99 12.00
C SER A 519 -18.10 -5.20 13.19
N THR A 520 -18.55 -4.99 14.43
CA THR A 520 -17.69 -5.08 15.62
C THR A 520 -17.62 -6.53 16.08
N GLN A 521 -18.75 -7.23 16.09
CA GLN A 521 -18.81 -8.66 16.38
C GLN A 521 -18.00 -9.48 15.37
N ALA A 522 -18.11 -9.18 14.08
CA ALA A 522 -17.30 -9.83 13.04
C ALA A 522 -15.79 -9.65 13.26
N ARG A 523 -15.35 -8.47 13.74
CA ARG A 523 -13.93 -8.22 14.06
C ARG A 523 -13.46 -8.99 15.30
N THR A 524 -14.27 -9.06 16.34
CA THR A 524 -13.92 -9.82 17.55
C THR A 524 -13.78 -11.32 17.25
N VAL A 525 -14.67 -11.89 16.43
CA VAL A 525 -14.58 -13.28 15.96
C VAL A 525 -13.32 -13.50 15.10
N LYS A 526 -12.99 -12.55 14.21
CA LYS A 526 -11.75 -12.59 13.41
C LYS A 526 -10.48 -12.55 14.27
N TYR A 527 -10.48 -11.84 15.39
CA TYR A 527 -9.32 -11.81 16.29
C TYR A 527 -9.07 -13.16 16.93
N SER A 528 -10.13 -13.87 17.36
CA SER A 528 -9.99 -15.26 17.81
C SER A 528 -9.54 -16.19 16.69
N ALA A 529 -9.94 -15.93 15.44
CA ALA A 529 -9.52 -16.73 14.29
C ALA A 529 -8.02 -16.56 13.94
N ILE A 530 -7.35 -15.50 14.40
CA ILE A 530 -5.91 -15.30 14.19
C ILE A 530 -5.05 -16.05 15.22
N VAL A 531 -5.61 -16.35 16.39
CA VAL A 531 -4.89 -17.01 17.49
C VAL A 531 -4.29 -18.36 17.09
N PRO A 532 -4.98 -19.26 16.36
CA PRO A 532 -4.38 -20.51 15.90
C PRO A 532 -3.13 -20.29 15.04
N TYR A 533 -3.19 -19.38 14.07
CA TYR A 533 -2.04 -19.08 13.19
C TYR A 533 -0.85 -18.50 13.96
N LEU A 534 -1.11 -17.68 14.98
CA LEU A 534 -0.06 -17.16 15.85
C LEU A 534 0.54 -18.24 16.75
N LYS A 535 -0.25 -19.23 17.19
CA LYS A 535 0.25 -20.35 18.00
C LYS A 535 1.14 -21.28 17.18
N GLU A 536 0.81 -21.51 15.92
CA GLU A 536 1.60 -22.34 15.01
C GLU A 536 2.95 -21.67 14.67
N HIS A 537 2.92 -20.38 14.34
CA HIS A 537 4.11 -19.65 13.88
C HIS A 537 4.32 -18.32 14.62
N PRO A 538 4.70 -18.34 15.92
CA PRO A 538 4.68 -17.15 16.78
C PRO A 538 5.73 -16.10 16.41
N LEU A 539 6.92 -16.52 15.95
CA LEU A 539 8.06 -15.61 15.75
C LEU A 539 8.07 -14.96 14.37
N PHE A 540 7.88 -15.76 13.31
CA PHE A 540 8.06 -15.35 11.92
C PHE A 540 6.77 -15.35 11.09
N GLY A 541 5.64 -15.79 11.67
CA GLY A 541 4.37 -15.87 10.97
C GLY A 541 4.41 -16.85 9.79
N ARG A 542 3.45 -16.70 8.88
CA ARG A 542 3.24 -17.58 7.71
C ARG A 542 3.86 -17.08 6.41
N GLY A 543 4.54 -15.93 6.42
CA GLY A 543 5.06 -15.28 5.22
C GLY A 543 4.42 -13.91 4.99
N PHE A 544 5.25 -12.93 4.63
CA PHE A 544 4.77 -11.58 4.33
C PHE A 544 4.04 -11.52 2.98
N GLY A 545 2.76 -11.16 2.97
CA GLY A 545 1.93 -11.12 1.77
C GLY A 545 1.22 -12.44 1.44
N THR A 546 1.31 -13.47 2.28
CA THR A 546 0.66 -14.77 2.06
C THR A 546 -0.78 -14.80 2.58
N PHE A 547 -1.14 -13.89 3.51
CA PHE A 547 -2.47 -13.86 4.13
C PHE A 547 -3.47 -13.07 3.27
N THR A 548 -3.72 -13.55 2.06
CA THR A 548 -4.67 -12.91 1.14
C THR A 548 -6.11 -13.27 1.47
N PRO A 549 -7.07 -12.34 1.26
CA PRO A 549 -8.49 -12.62 1.51
C PRO A 549 -9.07 -13.74 0.65
N ASP A 550 -8.48 -14.01 -0.52
CA ASP A 550 -8.89 -15.09 -1.41
C ASP A 550 -8.57 -16.49 -0.84
N LEU A 551 -7.54 -16.59 0.00
CA LEU A 551 -7.11 -17.84 0.65
C LEU A 551 -7.57 -17.94 2.11
N TYR A 552 -7.78 -16.80 2.76
CA TYR A 552 -8.07 -16.70 4.18
C TYR A 552 -9.31 -15.82 4.41
N PHE A 553 -9.13 -14.68 5.09
CA PHE A 553 -10.20 -13.72 5.37
C PHE A 553 -9.62 -12.33 5.60
N PHE A 554 -10.45 -11.31 5.46
CA PHE A 554 -10.06 -9.93 5.77
C PHE A 554 -9.85 -9.76 7.28
N THR A 555 -8.66 -9.36 7.70
CA THR A 555 -8.34 -9.12 9.13
C THR A 555 -8.87 -7.76 9.64
N ASP A 556 -9.04 -6.79 8.75
CA ASP A 556 -9.48 -5.42 9.06
C ASP A 556 -8.63 -4.71 10.15
N ASN A 557 -7.38 -5.16 10.34
CA ASN A 557 -6.47 -4.62 11.35
C ASN A 557 -5.02 -4.95 10.97
N GLN A 558 -4.19 -3.93 10.75
CA GLN A 558 -2.81 -4.09 10.31
C GLN A 558 -1.93 -4.87 11.31
N TYR A 559 -2.18 -4.74 12.61
CA TYR A 559 -1.39 -5.44 13.62
C TYR A 559 -1.68 -6.94 13.62
N MET A 560 -2.95 -7.27 13.43
CA MET A 560 -3.41 -8.64 13.31
C MET A 560 -2.91 -9.30 12.03
N LEU A 561 -2.96 -8.58 10.90
CA LEU A 561 -2.35 -9.01 9.66
C LEU A 561 -0.84 -9.23 9.82
N GLY A 562 -0.14 -8.26 10.42
CA GLY A 562 1.29 -8.34 10.67
C GLY A 562 1.69 -9.50 11.58
N LEU A 563 0.86 -9.84 12.57
CA LEU A 563 1.06 -11.03 13.41
C LEU A 563 0.86 -12.33 12.64
N ALA A 564 -0.17 -12.43 11.79
CA ALA A 564 -0.41 -13.62 10.99
C ALA A 564 0.71 -13.85 9.95
N GLU A 565 1.17 -12.79 9.30
CA GLU A 565 2.14 -12.84 8.21
C GLU A 565 3.60 -12.91 8.68
N MET A 566 3.96 -12.11 9.68
CA MET A 566 5.36 -11.91 10.08
C MET A 566 5.62 -12.20 11.58
N GLY A 567 4.59 -12.67 12.31
CA GLY A 567 4.70 -13.00 13.73
C GLY A 567 4.99 -11.79 14.62
N VAL A 568 5.48 -12.07 15.84
CA VAL A 568 5.86 -11.03 16.81
C VAL A 568 6.98 -10.14 16.26
N LEU A 569 7.92 -10.70 15.47
CA LEU A 569 9.01 -9.92 14.89
C LEU A 569 8.50 -8.83 13.94
N GLY A 570 7.55 -9.18 13.06
CA GLY A 570 6.89 -8.23 12.18
C GLY A 570 6.12 -7.14 12.93
N LEU A 571 5.39 -7.53 13.98
CA LEU A 571 4.68 -6.56 14.83
C LEU A 571 5.64 -5.56 15.49
N VAL A 572 6.75 -6.05 16.07
CA VAL A 572 7.78 -5.20 16.67
C VAL A 572 8.40 -4.27 15.62
N ALA A 573 8.71 -4.78 14.43
CA ALA A 573 9.26 -3.97 13.34
C ALA A 573 8.28 -2.88 12.87
N LEU A 574 7.00 -3.22 12.76
CA LEU A 574 5.94 -2.27 12.40
C LEU A 574 5.77 -1.17 13.46
N LEU A 575 5.71 -1.54 14.74
CA LEU A 575 5.65 -0.58 15.85
C LEU A 575 6.89 0.32 15.88
N ALA A 576 8.08 -0.24 15.62
CA ALA A 576 9.32 0.53 15.53
C ALA A 576 9.26 1.58 14.41
N LEU A 577 8.64 1.30 13.26
CA LEU A 577 8.45 2.29 12.18
C LEU A 577 7.57 3.45 12.63
N PHE A 578 6.43 3.18 13.26
CA PHE A 578 5.54 4.22 13.78
C PHE A 578 6.22 5.07 14.86
N ILE A 579 6.86 4.43 15.83
CA ILE A 579 7.60 5.10 16.91
C ILE A 579 8.73 5.95 16.32
N THR A 580 9.39 5.47 15.26
CA THR A 580 10.44 6.22 14.56
C THR A 580 9.91 7.50 13.91
N GLY A 581 8.73 7.47 13.31
CA GLY A 581 8.05 8.67 12.80
C GLY A 581 7.68 9.66 13.92
N ILE A 582 7.10 9.15 15.01
CA ILE A 582 6.77 9.94 16.20
C ILE A 582 8.03 10.60 16.79
N HIS A 583 9.11 9.83 16.93
CA HIS A 583 10.40 10.31 17.42
C HIS A 583 10.96 11.42 16.53
N GLN A 584 10.91 11.25 15.21
CA GLN A 584 11.40 12.27 14.28
C GLN A 584 10.64 13.58 14.40
N GLY A 585 9.30 13.54 14.40
CA GLY A 585 8.48 14.74 14.56
C GLY A 585 8.77 15.46 15.89
N GLY A 586 8.82 14.69 16.98
CA GLY A 586 9.18 15.22 18.30
C GLY A 586 10.60 15.78 18.38
N ALA A 587 11.57 15.13 17.74
CA ALA A 587 12.96 15.59 17.68
C ALA A 587 13.12 16.86 16.83
N ILE A 588 12.47 16.93 15.66
CA ILE A 588 12.43 18.14 14.83
C ILE A 588 11.88 19.30 15.65
N ARG A 589 10.74 19.11 16.33
CA ARG A 589 10.12 20.16 17.13
C ARG A 589 11.00 20.64 18.27
N ARG A 590 11.69 19.71 18.97
CA ARG A 590 12.60 20.06 20.08
C ARG A 590 13.82 20.82 19.61
N LEU A 591 14.39 20.47 18.46
CA LEU A 591 15.59 21.08 17.91
C LEU A 591 15.31 22.34 17.07
N ALA A 592 14.06 22.56 16.68
CA ALA A 592 13.66 23.66 15.82
C ALA A 592 13.85 25.04 16.49
N ARG A 593 14.52 25.93 15.75
CA ARG A 593 14.77 27.33 16.14
C ARG A 593 13.63 28.25 15.73
N THR A 594 13.00 27.98 14.59
CA THR A 594 11.89 28.78 14.05
C THR A 594 10.54 28.18 14.47
N GLU A 595 9.50 29.02 14.58
CA GLU A 595 8.14 28.53 14.82
C GLU A 595 7.63 27.65 13.67
N ALA A 596 8.00 27.96 12.42
CA ALA A 596 7.64 27.17 11.24
C ALA A 596 8.15 25.72 11.33
N ASP A 597 9.39 25.52 11.79
CA ASP A 597 9.97 24.19 11.95
C ASP A 597 9.41 23.44 13.16
N ARG A 598 9.02 24.16 14.21
CA ARG A 598 8.30 23.57 15.36
C ARG A 598 6.93 23.05 14.95
N GLU A 599 6.23 23.76 14.06
CA GLU A 599 4.97 23.30 13.49
C GLU A 599 5.17 22.14 12.52
N LEU A 600 6.22 22.16 11.70
CA LEU A 600 6.56 21.04 10.82
C LEU A 600 6.87 19.76 11.62
N GLY A 601 7.66 19.85 12.68
CA GLY A 601 7.90 18.72 13.58
C GLY A 601 6.61 18.21 14.22
N GLN A 602 5.70 19.11 14.62
CA GLN A 602 4.39 18.70 15.15
C GLN A 602 3.52 18.00 14.09
N ALA A 603 3.60 18.41 12.82
CA ALA A 603 2.88 17.78 11.72
C ALA A 603 3.37 16.35 11.48
N PHE A 604 4.68 16.11 11.45
CA PHE A 604 5.25 14.75 11.36
C PHE A 604 4.85 13.88 12.56
N PHE A 605 4.89 14.44 13.78
CA PHE A 605 4.46 13.73 14.98
C PHE A 605 2.98 13.32 14.89
N ALA A 606 2.11 14.26 14.49
CA ALA A 606 0.68 14.01 14.32
C ALA A 606 0.41 12.96 13.24
N SER A 607 1.05 13.09 12.07
CA SER A 607 0.92 12.15 10.96
C SER A 607 1.30 10.72 11.36
N ALA A 608 2.42 10.54 12.04
CA ALA A 608 2.88 9.22 12.49
C ALA A 608 1.98 8.62 13.60
N LEU A 609 1.48 9.45 14.52
CA LEU A 609 0.55 8.99 15.56
C LEU A 609 -0.82 8.62 14.98
N VAL A 610 -1.32 9.41 14.02
CA VAL A 610 -2.55 9.09 13.29
C VAL A 610 -2.37 7.76 12.58
N ALA A 611 -1.28 7.57 11.83
CA ALA A 611 -0.98 6.31 11.14
C ALA A 611 -0.97 5.11 12.11
N LEU A 612 -0.28 5.23 13.26
CA LEU A 612 -0.29 4.21 14.31
C LEU A 612 -1.73 3.84 14.71
N VAL A 613 -2.55 4.81 15.12
CA VAL A 613 -3.87 4.49 15.67
C VAL A 613 -4.83 3.98 14.59
N ILE A 614 -4.85 4.59 13.40
CA ILE A 614 -5.80 4.18 12.35
C ILE A 614 -5.44 2.81 11.74
N SER A 615 -4.17 2.38 11.81
CA SER A 615 -3.75 1.03 11.41
C SER A 615 -4.40 -0.07 12.25
N ALA A 616 -4.98 0.24 13.43
CA ALA A 616 -5.83 -0.71 14.16
C ALA A 616 -7.20 -0.93 13.51
N THR A 617 -7.63 -0.05 12.60
CA THR A 617 -9.01 -0.01 12.08
C THR A 617 -9.18 -0.65 10.71
N PHE A 618 -8.07 -0.88 9.99
CA PHE A 618 -8.00 -1.53 8.68
C PHE A 618 -6.57 -2.05 8.42
N ASP A 619 -6.40 -2.92 7.43
CA ASP A 619 -5.13 -3.47 6.94
C ASP A 619 -4.35 -2.44 6.10
N SER A 620 -3.93 -1.38 6.77
CA SER A 620 -3.42 -0.15 6.17
C SER A 620 -2.28 -0.29 5.15
N LEU A 621 -1.38 -1.25 5.30
CA LEU A 621 -0.23 -1.43 4.40
C LEU A 621 -0.59 -2.22 3.14
N SER A 622 -1.74 -2.90 3.11
CA SER A 622 -2.29 -3.54 1.91
C SER A 622 -2.75 -2.52 0.86
N PHE A 623 -2.99 -1.27 1.30
CA PHE A 623 -3.47 -0.17 0.47
C PHE A 623 -2.30 0.65 -0.12
N PRO A 624 -2.04 0.59 -1.44
CA PRO A 624 -0.81 1.13 -2.03
C PRO A 624 -0.59 2.63 -1.84
N MET A 625 -1.65 3.44 -1.93
CA MET A 625 -1.58 4.89 -1.78
C MET A 625 -1.33 5.28 -0.32
N PHE A 626 -2.03 4.64 0.63
CA PHE A 626 -1.76 4.86 2.05
C PHE A 626 -0.33 4.47 2.43
N ALA A 627 0.07 3.23 2.09
CA ALA A 627 1.41 2.73 2.36
C ALA A 627 2.48 3.63 1.73
N GLY A 628 2.27 4.01 0.46
CA GLY A 628 3.15 4.92 -0.27
C GLY A 628 3.34 6.26 0.45
N MET A 629 2.24 6.89 0.87
CA MET A 629 2.30 8.18 1.58
C MET A 629 2.93 8.04 2.97
N PHE A 630 2.63 6.96 3.69
CA PHE A 630 3.24 6.68 4.99
C PHE A 630 4.77 6.56 4.91
N PHE A 631 5.29 5.72 4.02
CA PHE A 631 6.75 5.54 3.87
C PHE A 631 7.45 6.77 3.30
N LEU A 632 6.78 7.53 2.43
CA LEU A 632 7.28 8.81 1.94
C LEU A 632 7.38 9.84 3.09
N MET A 633 6.37 9.94 3.95
CA MET A 633 6.41 10.83 5.12
C MET A 633 7.45 10.40 6.14
N LEU A 634 7.60 9.09 6.37
CA LEU A 634 8.61 8.55 7.26
C LEU A 634 10.03 8.90 6.79
N GLY A 635 10.31 8.76 5.49
CA GLY A 635 11.61 9.14 4.93
C GLY A 635 11.82 10.66 4.85
N ALA A 636 10.78 11.45 4.57
CA ALA A 636 10.83 12.91 4.59
C ALA A 636 11.13 13.45 6.00
N GLY A 637 10.50 12.88 7.04
CA GLY A 637 10.79 13.22 8.44
C GLY A 637 12.26 12.97 8.80
N GLY A 638 12.84 11.87 8.31
CA GLY A 638 14.25 11.55 8.52
C GLY A 638 15.18 12.58 7.88
N SER A 639 14.85 13.04 6.67
CA SER A 639 15.58 14.11 5.99
C SER A 639 15.48 15.44 6.71
N TYR A 640 14.28 15.87 7.12
CA TYR A 640 14.10 17.10 7.89
C TYR A 640 14.86 17.09 9.21
N LEU A 641 14.82 15.98 9.95
CA LEU A 641 15.61 15.85 11.17
C LEU A 641 17.12 15.96 10.88
N GLY A 642 17.59 15.37 9.79
CA GLY A 642 18.97 15.51 9.32
C GLY A 642 19.36 16.94 8.96
N PHE A 643 18.46 17.71 8.32
CA PHE A 643 18.68 19.13 8.04
C PHE A 643 18.75 19.96 9.32
N VAL A 644 17.76 19.82 10.21
CA VAL A 644 17.69 20.57 11.47
C VAL A 644 18.91 20.28 12.36
N ARG A 645 19.36 19.02 12.44
CA ARG A 645 20.58 18.67 13.18
C ARG A 645 21.84 19.31 12.60
N ARG A 646 21.97 19.36 11.27
CA ARG A 646 23.12 19.99 10.61
C ARG A 646 23.13 21.51 10.80
N GLU A 647 21.97 22.15 10.69
CA GLU A 647 21.82 23.58 10.97
C GLU A 647 22.16 23.90 12.44
N ALA A 648 21.71 23.07 13.38
CA ALA A 648 22.04 23.22 14.79
C ALA A 648 23.55 23.06 15.05
N ALA A 649 24.19 22.05 14.44
CA ALA A 649 25.63 21.82 14.59
C ALA A 649 26.48 22.92 13.97
N ALA A 650 26.12 23.41 12.77
CA ALA A 650 26.84 24.49 12.10
C ALA A 650 26.86 25.78 12.92
N ALA A 651 25.77 26.07 13.63
CA ALA A 651 25.68 27.24 14.49
C ALA A 651 26.32 27.07 15.89
N ALA A 652 26.76 25.86 16.25
CA ALA A 652 27.49 25.61 17.50
C ALA A 652 29.01 25.82 17.36
N VAL A 653 29.53 25.92 16.13
CA VAL A 653 30.94 26.22 15.86
C VAL A 653 31.16 27.74 16.01
N PRO A 654 32.03 28.20 16.93
CA PRO A 654 32.37 29.62 17.04
C PRO A 654 32.97 30.10 15.71
N GLY A 655 32.50 31.23 15.19
CA GLY A 655 33.13 31.88 14.03
C GLY A 655 34.61 32.20 14.30
N PRO A 656 35.44 32.38 13.26
CA PRO A 656 36.83 32.78 13.45
C PRO A 656 36.85 34.04 14.32
N ARG A 657 37.52 33.97 15.47
CA ARG A 657 37.82 35.15 16.29
C ARG A 657 38.51 36.13 15.36
N THR A 658 37.84 37.22 15.01
CA THR A 658 38.51 38.41 14.51
C THR A 658 39.51 38.79 15.59
N THR A 659 40.78 38.47 15.38
CA THR A 659 41.88 39.07 16.13
C THR A 659 41.64 40.57 16.08
N PRO A 660 41.57 41.27 17.23
CA PRO A 660 41.56 42.72 17.22
C PRO A 660 42.77 43.15 16.39
N GLU A 661 42.56 44.03 15.41
CA GLU A 661 43.66 44.75 14.78
C GLU A 661 44.52 45.31 15.93
N VAL A 662 45.71 44.76 16.07
CA VAL A 662 46.75 45.38 16.88
C VAL A 662 47.01 46.71 16.18
N ARG A 663 46.40 47.79 16.69
CA ARG A 663 46.85 49.15 16.38
C ARG A 663 48.31 49.21 16.80
N LEU A 664 49.19 49.12 15.81
CA LEU A 664 50.59 49.49 15.98
C LEU A 664 50.59 50.94 16.52
N PRO A 665 51.33 51.23 17.60
CA PRO A 665 51.44 52.59 18.11
C PRO A 665 52.00 53.48 17.00
N GLN A 666 51.28 54.56 16.67
CA GLN A 666 51.79 55.63 15.85
C GLN A 666 53.03 56.21 16.54
N LEU A 667 54.19 56.02 15.92
CA LEU A 667 55.39 56.77 16.27
C LEU A 667 55.10 58.25 15.98
N VAL A 668 55.02 59.02 17.06
CA VAL A 668 55.08 60.48 17.00
C VAL A 668 56.54 60.82 16.70
N GLU A 669 56.83 61.18 15.45
CA GLU A 669 58.08 61.86 15.13
C GLU A 669 58.02 63.28 15.69
N SER A 670 58.80 63.51 16.73
CA SER A 670 59.13 64.84 17.22
C SER A 670 60.42 65.32 16.57
N ARG A 671 60.33 66.50 15.94
CA ARG A 671 61.33 67.39 15.32
C ARG A 671 61.56 67.27 13.83
#